data_AF-A0A8B7U5V0-F1
#
_entry.id   AF-A0A8B7U5V0-F1
#
_cell.length_a   1.000
_cell.length_b   1.000
_cell.length_c   1.000
_cell.angle_alpha   90.00
_cell.angle_beta   90.00
_cell.angle_gamma   90.00
#
_symmetry.space_group_name_H-M   'P 1'
#
loop_
_entity.id
_entity.type
_entity.pdbx_description
1 polymer ?
#
loop_
_entity_poly.entity_id
_entity_poly.type
_entity_poly.pdbx_seq_one_letter_code
_entity_poly.pdbx_strand_id
1 'polypeptide(L)'
;MSDSSLFLVCLCMHPRHSGTWKMLTVAVCMALLGCLQAQALQGHVSIILLGATGDLAKKYLWQGLFQLYLDEAGKGYSFSFHGAALTPPQQGQELMAKALESLSCPKDMAPGHCGKLKEQFLQLSQYRQLKTDEHYQTLSKDIEAQVQREGLREAGRIFYFSVPPFAYADIARSINSSCRPGPGAWLRVVLEKPFGHDHRSAQQLATELGSFFQEEEMYRVDHYLGKQAVAQILPFRDQNRKALDGLWNRHHVERVEIIMKETVDAGGRTSFYEEYGVIRDVLQNHLTEILTLVAMELPHNTSSSAAVLEHKLQALRVIQGLQKGNAVLGQYRAYSGQVRQELQKPEGFLSLTPTFAGVLVHMDNLRWEGVPFILMSGKALDERVGYVRILFKNQAYCVQSESHWASEQSRCLPRQIIFYIGHGELDHPAILVSRNLFRPSLPAQGWKEVEDQPGLRLFGRPLSDFYAYSPVRERDAYSILLPRILHCQKESFITTENLLASWVFWTPLLDSVAHEVPRLYPGGTENGHLLDFEFNGGHLSFSQEQPEQLVPGPESVPRPSDFQVLRARYRESPLISAWPEELISKLASDIEATAVQTVRLFGRFHLALSGGSSPIALFQQLATGHYAFPWAHTHLWLVDERCVPLSDPESNFQGLQAHLLQHIRVPYYNIHPMPVHLHQRLCAEEDHGAQTYANEISALVANSSFDLVLLGMGTDGHTASLFPQSPTGLDGEQLVVLTESPFRPHHRMSLSLPLINRAKKVAVLVMGRTKREITMLVSRVGHEPKKWPISGVLPRSGQLVWYMDYEAFLG
;
A
#
# COMPACT_ATOMS: atom_id res chain seq x y z
N MET A 1 58.88 21.87 -52.75
CA MET A 1 59.80 21.44 -53.82
C MET A 1 61.04 20.90 -53.16
N SER A 2 61.39 19.63 -53.48
CA SER A 2 62.71 18.96 -53.38
C SER A 2 63.47 18.97 -52.03
N ASP A 3 64.18 17.93 -51.60
CA ASP A 3 64.28 16.55 -52.04
C ASP A 3 65.02 15.77 -50.96
N SER A 4 64.59 14.51 -50.84
CA SER A 4 65.27 13.31 -50.37
C SER A 4 66.81 13.32 -50.31
N SER A 5 67.36 12.74 -49.24
CA SER A 5 68.28 11.56 -49.26
C SER A 5 69.48 11.70 -48.31
N LEU A 6 69.60 10.76 -47.37
CA LEU A 6 70.90 10.31 -46.91
C LEU A 6 70.91 8.78 -46.84
N PHE A 7 71.77 8.21 -47.68
CA PHE A 7 72.10 6.81 -47.80
C PHE A 7 72.69 6.25 -46.50
N LEU A 8 72.30 5.02 -46.16
CA LEU A 8 73.05 4.15 -45.25
C LEU A 8 73.50 2.93 -46.05
N VAL A 9 74.80 2.74 -46.23
CA VAL A 9 75.40 1.45 -46.64
C VAL A 9 76.49 1.06 -45.65
N CYS A 10 76.21 -0.07 -45.01
CA CYS A 10 77.05 -1.12 -44.44
C CYS A 10 78.58 -1.00 -44.47
N LEU A 11 79.20 -1.31 -43.32
CA LEU A 11 80.23 -2.35 -43.07
C LEU A 11 80.54 -2.30 -41.55
N CYS A 12 80.71 -3.36 -40.75
CA CYS A 12 80.57 -4.80 -40.93
C CYS A 12 80.56 -5.49 -39.54
N MET A 13 79.87 -6.63 -39.48
CA MET A 13 80.16 -7.86 -38.71
C MET A 13 80.37 -7.83 -37.17
N HIS A 14 79.31 -8.27 -36.47
CA HIS A 14 79.16 -9.43 -35.56
C HIS A 14 80.40 -10.20 -35.01
N PRO A 15 80.24 -11.04 -33.95
CA PRO A 15 79.08 -11.24 -33.04
C PRO A 15 79.43 -11.42 -31.54
N ARG A 16 78.44 -11.29 -30.64
CA ARG A 16 77.88 -12.37 -29.79
C ARG A 16 77.17 -11.84 -28.53
N HIS A 17 75.96 -12.39 -28.31
CA HIS A 17 75.07 -12.41 -27.13
C HIS A 17 74.32 -11.11 -26.77
N SER A 18 73.06 -10.87 -27.18
CA SER A 18 71.75 -11.56 -27.00
C SER A 18 71.11 -11.28 -25.62
N GLY A 19 69.99 -10.58 -25.46
CA GLY A 19 69.09 -9.93 -26.40
C GLY A 19 67.97 -9.25 -25.61
N THR A 20 68.05 -7.94 -25.39
CA THR A 20 67.03 -7.19 -24.63
C THR A 20 66.86 -5.73 -25.09
N TRP A 21 67.57 -5.26 -26.11
CA TRP A 21 67.62 -3.83 -26.45
C TRP A 21 67.15 -3.44 -27.85
N LYS A 22 66.62 -4.37 -28.65
CA LYS A 22 66.01 -4.08 -29.97
C LYS A 22 64.48 -4.03 -29.97
N MET A 23 63.80 -4.39 -28.88
CA MET A 23 62.35 -4.21 -28.74
C MET A 23 61.94 -2.80 -28.33
N LEU A 24 62.82 -2.03 -27.67
CA LEU A 24 62.45 -0.71 -27.14
C LEU A 24 62.33 0.37 -28.23
N THR A 25 63.14 0.32 -29.29
CA THR A 25 63.18 1.39 -30.30
C THR A 25 62.12 1.25 -31.39
N VAL A 26 61.65 0.04 -31.68
CA VAL A 26 60.50 -0.19 -32.59
C VAL A 26 59.17 0.11 -31.89
N ALA A 27 59.08 -0.17 -30.57
CA ALA A 27 57.91 0.18 -29.76
C ALA A 27 57.73 1.70 -29.63
N VAL A 28 58.81 2.48 -29.57
CA VAL A 28 58.73 3.95 -29.46
C VAL A 28 58.36 4.62 -30.79
N CYS A 29 58.77 4.07 -31.95
CA CYS A 29 58.32 4.58 -33.25
C CYS A 29 56.88 4.17 -33.60
N MET A 30 56.39 3.00 -33.14
CA MET A 30 54.95 2.68 -33.22
C MET A 30 54.11 3.46 -32.20
N ALA A 31 54.68 3.86 -31.06
CA ALA A 31 54.02 4.77 -30.12
C ALA A 31 53.93 6.21 -30.66
N LEU A 32 54.92 6.67 -31.43
CA LEU A 32 54.93 8.03 -32.00
C LEU A 32 54.13 8.17 -33.31
N LEU A 33 53.94 7.11 -34.09
CA LEU A 33 52.92 7.07 -35.16
C LEU A 33 51.50 6.78 -34.62
N GLY A 34 51.39 6.10 -33.47
CA GLY A 34 50.13 5.97 -32.71
C GLY A 34 49.71 7.26 -31.99
N CYS A 35 50.60 8.25 -31.84
CA CYS A 35 50.34 9.52 -31.17
C CYS A 35 49.93 10.67 -32.11
N LEU A 36 49.75 10.43 -33.41
CA LEU A 36 49.29 11.46 -34.37
C LEU A 36 47.99 11.12 -35.13
N GLN A 37 47.31 10.03 -34.76
CA GLN A 37 45.96 9.71 -35.25
C GLN A 37 45.04 9.06 -34.20
N ALA A 38 45.24 9.38 -32.92
CA ALA A 38 44.17 9.25 -31.94
C ALA A 38 43.40 10.60 -31.86
N GLN A 39 42.76 10.99 -32.96
CA GLN A 39 41.47 11.68 -32.79
C GLN A 39 40.64 10.71 -31.97
N ALA A 40 40.43 11.01 -30.69
CA ALA A 40 39.64 10.20 -29.78
C ALA A 40 38.35 9.81 -30.51
N LEU A 41 38.22 8.53 -30.88
CA LEU A 41 37.05 8.05 -31.61
C LEU A 41 35.84 8.24 -30.68
N GLN A 42 35.13 9.34 -30.89
CA GLN A 42 33.87 9.65 -30.22
C GLN A 42 32.92 8.49 -30.51
N GLY A 43 32.40 7.87 -29.46
CA GLY A 43 31.43 6.79 -29.59
C GLY A 43 30.10 7.35 -30.08
N HIS A 44 29.50 6.77 -31.11
CA HIS A 44 28.16 7.13 -31.57
C HIS A 44 27.10 6.33 -30.84
N VAL A 45 26.09 7.01 -30.29
CA VAL A 45 24.96 6.39 -29.60
C VAL A 45 23.67 6.69 -30.35
N SER A 46 22.98 5.64 -30.77
CA SER A 46 21.64 5.77 -31.36
C SER A 46 20.58 5.56 -30.29
N ILE A 47 19.66 6.52 -30.15
CA ILE A 47 18.56 6.45 -29.20
C ILE A 47 17.26 6.29 -29.97
N ILE A 48 16.58 5.16 -29.77
CA ILE A 48 15.33 4.79 -30.41
C ILE A 48 14.21 4.96 -29.38
N LEU A 49 13.34 5.95 -29.55
CA LEU A 49 12.18 6.17 -28.70
C LEU A 49 10.94 5.53 -29.31
N LEU A 50 10.56 4.35 -28.82
CA LEU A 50 9.35 3.65 -29.23
C LEU A 50 8.13 4.29 -28.55
N GLY A 51 7.07 4.58 -29.29
CA GLY A 51 5.94 5.38 -28.82
C GLY A 51 6.21 6.88 -28.84
N ALA A 52 7.10 7.34 -29.73
CA ALA A 52 7.56 8.73 -29.84
C ALA A 52 6.45 9.79 -30.02
N THR A 53 5.26 9.39 -30.48
CA THR A 53 4.10 10.27 -30.68
C THR A 53 3.09 10.21 -29.54
N GLY A 54 3.34 9.38 -28.51
CA GLY A 54 2.50 9.23 -27.33
C GLY A 54 2.66 10.35 -26.31
N ASP A 55 1.79 10.34 -25.28
CA ASP A 55 1.71 11.43 -24.30
C ASP A 55 2.95 11.53 -23.41
N LEU A 56 3.50 10.39 -22.95
CA LEU A 56 4.72 10.37 -22.13
C LEU A 56 5.92 10.94 -22.90
N ALA A 57 6.05 10.56 -24.18
CA ALA A 57 7.10 11.06 -25.06
C ALA A 57 7.03 12.58 -25.22
N LYS A 58 5.83 13.11 -25.52
CA LYS A 58 5.58 14.55 -25.72
C LYS A 58 5.79 15.37 -24.45
N LYS A 59 5.29 14.88 -23.30
CA LYS A 59 5.32 15.63 -22.04
C LYS A 59 6.69 15.61 -21.36
N TYR A 60 7.45 14.51 -21.49
CA TYR A 60 8.65 14.30 -20.67
C TYR A 60 9.87 13.79 -21.45
N LEU A 61 9.75 12.72 -22.24
CA LEU A 61 10.94 12.03 -22.75
C LEU A 61 11.71 12.85 -23.78
N TRP A 62 11.05 13.54 -24.71
CA TRP A 62 11.76 14.40 -25.67
C TRP A 62 12.51 15.54 -24.98
N GLN A 63 11.93 16.13 -23.93
CA GLN A 63 12.59 17.15 -23.11
C GLN A 63 13.79 16.56 -22.35
N GLY A 64 13.64 15.36 -21.78
CA GLY A 64 14.73 14.64 -21.12
C GLY A 64 15.87 14.28 -22.07
N LEU A 65 15.57 13.81 -23.28
CA LEU A 65 16.56 13.48 -24.31
C LEU A 65 17.26 14.73 -24.85
N PHE A 66 16.54 15.84 -24.99
CA PHE A 66 17.16 17.12 -25.33
C PHE A 66 18.11 17.57 -24.20
N GLN A 67 17.72 17.45 -22.94
CA GLN A 67 18.62 17.77 -21.82
C GLN A 67 19.85 16.85 -21.77
N LEU A 68 19.67 15.55 -22.06
CA LEU A 68 20.79 14.61 -22.20
C LEU A 68 21.74 15.06 -23.31
N TYR A 69 21.21 15.46 -24.47
CA TYR A 69 22.01 15.98 -25.57
C TYR A 69 22.80 17.23 -25.16
N LEU A 70 22.16 18.20 -24.49
CA LEU A 70 22.84 19.39 -23.98
C LEU A 70 23.97 19.05 -22.99
N ASP A 71 23.76 18.05 -22.13
CA ASP A 71 24.69 17.70 -21.07
C ASP A 71 25.85 16.82 -21.57
N GLU A 72 25.67 16.00 -22.62
CA GLU A 72 26.60 14.94 -23.03
C GLU A 72 27.20 15.10 -24.43
N ALA A 73 26.55 15.85 -25.34
CA ALA A 73 27.03 16.00 -26.70
C ALA A 73 28.42 16.65 -26.73
N GLY A 74 29.34 16.05 -27.49
CA GLY A 74 30.71 16.54 -27.63
C GLY A 74 31.64 16.19 -26.46
N LYS A 75 31.16 15.56 -25.38
CA LYS A 75 31.98 15.08 -24.24
C LYS A 75 32.51 13.65 -24.42
N GLY A 76 32.57 13.18 -25.66
CA GLY A 76 33.01 11.81 -26.01
C GLY A 76 31.94 10.98 -26.71
N TYR A 77 30.69 11.47 -26.75
CA TYR A 77 29.60 10.86 -27.50
C TYR A 77 29.06 11.79 -28.60
N SER A 78 28.68 11.19 -29.72
CA SER A 78 27.78 11.76 -30.72
C SER A 78 26.46 10.98 -30.71
N PHE A 79 25.37 11.59 -31.17
CA PHE A 79 24.02 11.03 -31.02
C PHE A 79 23.23 11.05 -32.32
N SER A 80 22.38 10.03 -32.50
CA SER A 80 21.25 10.06 -33.43
C SER A 80 19.98 9.69 -32.67
N PHE A 81 18.86 10.35 -32.98
CA PHE A 81 17.59 10.14 -32.31
C PHE A 81 16.56 9.62 -33.32
N HIS A 82 15.96 8.48 -33.02
CA HIS A 82 14.98 7.81 -33.87
C HIS A 82 13.66 7.73 -33.12
N GLY A 83 12.73 8.62 -33.41
CA GLY A 83 11.37 8.54 -32.90
C GLY A 83 10.59 7.49 -33.66
N ALA A 84 10.07 6.47 -32.97
CA ALA A 84 9.41 5.35 -33.59
C ALA A 84 7.98 5.15 -33.09
N ALA A 85 7.04 4.88 -34.00
CA ALA A 85 5.66 4.52 -33.67
C ALA A 85 5.02 3.67 -34.79
N LEU A 86 3.78 3.24 -34.58
CA LEU A 86 2.98 2.53 -35.58
C LEU A 86 2.40 3.47 -36.66
N THR A 87 2.35 4.78 -36.37
CA THR A 87 1.79 5.80 -37.26
C THR A 87 2.54 5.84 -38.61
N PRO A 88 1.84 6.03 -39.75
CA PRO A 88 2.49 6.16 -41.05
C PRO A 88 3.54 7.29 -41.08
N PRO A 89 4.62 7.17 -41.88
CA PRO A 89 5.78 8.06 -41.83
C PRO A 89 5.48 9.56 -41.89
N GLN A 90 4.67 10.01 -42.84
CA GLN A 90 4.35 11.44 -43.01
C GLN A 90 3.66 12.01 -41.76
N GLN A 91 2.58 11.36 -41.33
CA GLN A 91 1.83 11.80 -40.14
C GLN A 91 2.66 11.70 -38.85
N GLY A 92 3.44 10.63 -38.70
CA GLY A 92 4.30 10.43 -37.54
C GLY A 92 5.39 11.50 -37.44
N GLN A 93 5.99 11.87 -38.58
CA GLN A 93 7.01 12.92 -38.64
C GLN A 93 6.44 14.29 -38.27
N GLU A 94 5.24 14.64 -38.74
CA GLU A 94 4.57 15.88 -38.35
C GLU A 94 4.27 15.94 -36.84
N LEU A 95 3.79 14.83 -36.27
CA LEU A 95 3.51 14.74 -34.82
C LEU A 95 4.77 14.86 -33.98
N MET A 96 5.87 14.21 -34.42
CA MET A 96 7.17 14.29 -33.76
C MET A 96 7.76 15.69 -33.87
N ALA A 97 7.72 16.32 -35.06
CA ALA A 97 8.22 17.68 -35.26
C ALA A 97 7.54 18.67 -34.31
N LYS A 98 6.21 18.62 -34.18
CA LYS A 98 5.46 19.45 -33.22
C LYS A 98 5.92 19.25 -31.77
N ALA A 99 6.20 18.01 -31.37
CA ALA A 99 6.70 17.71 -30.03
C ALA A 99 8.12 18.27 -29.79
N LEU A 100 8.98 18.21 -30.81
CA LEU A 100 10.34 18.74 -30.74
C LEU A 100 10.36 20.28 -30.80
N GLU A 101 9.41 20.90 -31.51
CA GLU A 101 9.23 22.35 -31.53
C GLU A 101 8.82 22.91 -30.17
N SER A 102 8.11 22.15 -29.34
CA SER A 102 7.72 22.57 -27.97
C SER A 102 8.83 22.44 -26.92
N LEU A 103 10.02 21.94 -27.30
CA LEU A 103 11.14 21.77 -26.37
C LEU A 103 11.58 23.10 -25.77
N SER A 104 11.74 23.12 -24.46
CA SER A 104 12.11 24.30 -23.68
C SER A 104 13.60 24.31 -23.39
N CYS A 105 14.17 25.52 -23.41
CA CYS A 105 15.56 25.76 -23.06
C CYS A 105 15.75 25.90 -21.54
N PRO A 106 16.90 25.46 -20.99
CA PRO A 106 17.28 25.80 -19.64
C PRO A 106 17.28 27.31 -19.40
N LYS A 107 16.73 27.77 -18.27
CA LYS A 107 16.62 29.20 -17.92
C LYS A 107 17.97 29.90 -17.77
N ASP A 108 18.99 29.14 -17.40
CA ASP A 108 20.38 29.53 -17.20
C ASP A 108 21.20 29.55 -18.51
N MET A 109 20.62 29.18 -19.64
CA MET A 109 21.28 29.15 -20.94
C MET A 109 20.86 30.33 -21.82
N ALA A 110 21.83 30.96 -22.50
CA ALA A 110 21.56 32.04 -23.44
C ALA A 110 20.62 31.56 -24.57
N PRO A 111 19.50 32.28 -24.86
CA PRO A 111 18.49 31.81 -25.82
C PRO A 111 19.05 31.50 -27.21
N GLY A 112 19.97 32.32 -27.72
CA GLY A 112 20.58 32.13 -29.03
C GLY A 112 21.50 30.90 -29.11
N HIS A 113 22.12 30.49 -28.00
CA HIS A 113 22.93 29.28 -27.97
C HIS A 113 22.04 28.03 -27.91
N CYS A 114 21.01 28.05 -27.06
CA CYS A 114 20.06 26.96 -26.97
C CYS A 114 19.28 26.75 -28.28
N GLY A 115 18.89 27.84 -28.96
CA GLY A 115 18.23 27.78 -30.26
C GLY A 115 19.03 26.99 -31.30
N LYS A 116 20.35 27.25 -31.39
CA LYS A 116 21.26 26.50 -32.27
C LYS A 116 21.35 25.01 -31.89
N LEU A 117 21.47 24.70 -30.59
CA LEU A 117 21.52 23.32 -30.12
C LEU A 117 20.20 22.58 -30.37
N LYS A 118 19.06 23.29 -30.27
CA LYS A 118 17.75 22.75 -30.61
C LYS A 118 17.61 22.46 -32.10
N GLU A 119 18.09 23.34 -32.98
CA GLU A 119 18.16 23.09 -34.42
C GLU A 119 19.04 21.88 -34.74
N GLN A 120 20.19 21.74 -34.09
CA GLN A 120 21.05 20.56 -34.23
C GLN A 120 20.35 19.30 -33.76
N PHE A 121 19.69 19.33 -32.60
CA PHE A 121 18.92 18.20 -32.07
C PHE A 121 17.81 17.77 -33.04
N LEU A 122 17.10 18.74 -33.64
CA LEU A 122 16.09 18.47 -34.68
C LEU A 122 16.70 17.78 -35.90
N GLN A 123 17.86 18.23 -36.37
CA GLN A 123 18.56 17.62 -37.51
C GLN A 123 19.03 16.18 -37.23
N LEU A 124 19.38 15.90 -35.98
CA LEU A 124 19.77 14.56 -35.51
C LEU A 124 18.57 13.64 -35.25
N SER A 125 17.34 14.17 -35.34
CA SER A 125 16.11 13.46 -35.00
C SER A 125 15.32 13.03 -36.25
N GLN A 126 15.02 11.74 -36.35
CA GLN A 126 14.30 11.15 -37.49
C GLN A 126 13.10 10.32 -37.03
N TYR A 127 12.01 10.37 -37.79
CA TYR A 127 10.85 9.50 -37.54
C TYR A 127 10.99 8.17 -38.27
N ARG A 128 10.60 7.06 -37.61
CA ARG A 128 10.62 5.71 -38.14
C ARG A 128 9.29 5.01 -37.86
N GLN A 129 8.65 4.43 -38.88
CA GLN A 129 7.55 3.51 -38.63
C GLN A 129 8.11 2.12 -38.29
N LEU A 130 7.84 1.60 -37.10
CA LEU A 130 8.31 0.28 -36.66
C LEU A 130 7.10 -0.62 -36.33
N LYS A 131 6.67 -1.42 -37.32
CA LYS A 131 5.52 -2.32 -37.20
C LYS A 131 5.84 -3.79 -37.44
N THR A 132 6.85 -4.07 -38.25
CA THR A 132 7.21 -5.43 -38.71
C THR A 132 8.69 -5.64 -38.57
N ASP A 133 9.15 -6.90 -38.59
CA ASP A 133 10.57 -7.22 -38.50
C ASP A 133 11.40 -6.59 -39.63
N GLU A 134 10.84 -6.42 -40.84
CA GLU A 134 11.56 -5.72 -41.92
C GLU A 134 11.84 -4.25 -41.58
N HIS A 135 10.94 -3.59 -40.84
CA HIS A 135 11.18 -2.21 -40.39
C HIS A 135 12.35 -2.14 -39.41
N TYR A 136 12.46 -3.09 -38.47
CA TYR A 136 13.58 -3.16 -37.53
C TYR A 136 14.91 -3.50 -38.22
N GLN A 137 14.89 -4.43 -39.19
CA GLN A 137 16.05 -4.72 -40.03
C GLN A 137 16.51 -3.50 -40.82
N THR A 138 15.55 -2.75 -41.40
CA THR A 138 15.85 -1.51 -42.14
C THR A 138 16.45 -0.46 -41.23
N LEU A 139 15.90 -0.27 -40.03
CA LEU A 139 16.46 0.64 -39.03
C LEU A 139 17.90 0.28 -38.65
N SER A 140 18.19 -1.01 -38.42
CA SER A 140 19.57 -1.44 -38.10
C SER A 140 20.55 -1.09 -39.20
N LYS A 141 20.20 -1.42 -40.46
CA LYS A 141 21.01 -1.12 -41.63
C LYS A 141 21.22 0.38 -41.82
N ASP A 142 20.19 1.18 -41.58
CA ASP A 142 20.28 2.64 -41.70
C ASP A 142 21.20 3.25 -40.63
N ILE A 143 21.13 2.76 -39.38
CA ILE A 143 22.04 3.16 -38.30
C ILE A 143 23.48 2.79 -38.66
N GLU A 144 23.72 1.55 -39.09
CA GLU A 144 25.05 1.08 -39.49
C GLU A 144 25.62 1.89 -40.66
N ALA A 145 24.80 2.16 -41.69
CA ALA A 145 25.20 2.95 -42.84
C ALA A 145 25.44 4.43 -42.48
N GLN A 146 24.71 4.99 -41.51
CA GLN A 146 24.97 6.34 -41.01
C GLN A 146 26.31 6.40 -40.28
N VAL A 147 26.52 5.51 -39.30
CA VAL A 147 27.75 5.46 -38.50
C VAL A 147 28.97 5.28 -39.41
N GLN A 148 28.89 4.39 -40.41
CA GLN A 148 29.96 4.19 -41.38
C GLN A 148 30.22 5.41 -42.27
N ARG A 149 29.17 6.05 -42.82
CA ARG A 149 29.31 7.25 -43.67
C ARG A 149 29.94 8.43 -42.93
N GLU A 150 29.64 8.58 -41.65
CA GLU A 150 30.17 9.66 -40.80
C GLU A 150 31.56 9.33 -40.21
N GLY A 151 32.10 8.13 -40.48
CA GLY A 151 33.40 7.69 -39.96
C GLY A 151 33.41 7.51 -38.43
N LEU A 152 32.26 7.24 -37.84
CA LEU A 152 32.08 7.10 -36.40
C LEU A 152 32.20 5.64 -35.96
N ARG A 153 32.47 5.42 -34.66
CA ARG A 153 32.41 4.08 -34.04
C ARG A 153 31.09 3.93 -33.32
N GLU A 154 30.30 2.91 -33.64
CA GLU A 154 29.11 2.61 -32.86
C GLU A 154 29.50 2.24 -31.42
N ALA A 155 29.04 3.03 -30.46
CA ALA A 155 29.24 2.77 -29.04
C ALA A 155 28.08 1.95 -28.46
N GLY A 156 26.85 2.23 -28.89
CA GLY A 156 25.69 1.45 -28.45
C GLY A 156 24.35 2.02 -28.87
N ARG A 157 23.30 1.26 -28.56
CA ARG A 157 21.90 1.61 -28.85
C ARG A 157 21.08 1.65 -27.57
N ILE A 158 20.27 2.68 -27.40
CA ILE A 158 19.25 2.78 -26.35
C ILE A 158 17.88 2.62 -27.00
N PHE A 159 17.12 1.58 -26.63
CA PHE A 159 15.71 1.46 -27.00
C PHE A 159 14.84 1.83 -25.81
N TYR A 160 14.06 2.90 -25.92
CA TYR A 160 13.16 3.37 -24.87
C TYR A 160 11.72 2.98 -25.19
N PHE A 161 11.11 2.15 -24.34
CA PHE A 161 9.78 1.59 -24.54
C PHE A 161 8.72 2.49 -23.88
N SER A 162 8.35 3.58 -24.56
CA SER A 162 7.18 4.40 -24.18
C SER A 162 5.90 3.86 -24.81
N VAL A 163 5.68 2.55 -24.67
CA VAL A 163 4.57 1.78 -25.25
C VAL A 163 3.89 0.91 -24.20
N PRO A 164 2.66 0.43 -24.42
CA PRO A 164 1.98 -0.46 -23.48
C PRO A 164 2.75 -1.78 -23.23
N PRO A 165 2.71 -2.33 -22.00
CA PRO A 165 3.47 -3.54 -21.64
C PRO A 165 3.18 -4.78 -22.48
N PHE A 166 1.94 -4.95 -22.98
CA PHE A 166 1.58 -6.09 -23.82
C PHE A 166 2.41 -6.18 -25.11
N ALA A 167 3.00 -5.06 -25.57
CA ALA A 167 3.84 -5.03 -26.76
C ALA A 167 5.32 -5.37 -26.48
N TYR A 168 5.73 -5.50 -25.21
CA TYR A 168 7.13 -5.60 -24.84
C TYR A 168 7.82 -6.84 -25.40
N ALA A 169 7.18 -8.01 -25.30
CA ALA A 169 7.75 -9.28 -25.76
C ALA A 169 7.98 -9.29 -27.28
N ASP A 170 7.02 -8.78 -28.06
CA ASP A 170 7.13 -8.73 -29.51
C ASP A 170 8.22 -7.77 -29.97
N ILE A 171 8.28 -6.58 -29.37
CA ILE A 171 9.35 -5.61 -29.64
C ILE A 171 10.71 -6.18 -29.24
N ALA A 172 10.80 -6.84 -28.08
CA ALA A 172 12.02 -7.47 -27.60
C ALA A 172 12.53 -8.53 -28.59
N ARG A 173 11.62 -9.36 -29.11
CA ARG A 173 11.92 -10.35 -30.15
C ARG A 173 12.48 -9.70 -31.41
N SER A 174 11.84 -8.65 -31.93
CA SER A 174 12.29 -7.94 -33.13
C SER A 174 13.66 -7.27 -32.94
N ILE A 175 13.89 -6.62 -31.79
CA ILE A 175 15.20 -6.03 -31.48
C ILE A 175 16.27 -7.12 -31.43
N ASN A 176 16.04 -8.20 -30.69
CA ASN A 176 17.02 -9.27 -30.52
C ASN A 176 17.36 -9.97 -31.85
N SER A 177 16.37 -10.15 -32.74
CA SER A 177 16.57 -10.84 -34.00
C SER A 177 17.20 -9.99 -35.10
N SER A 178 17.01 -8.67 -35.07
CA SER A 178 17.26 -7.84 -36.26
C SER A 178 17.88 -6.46 -36.03
N CYS A 179 17.86 -5.94 -34.80
CA CYS A 179 18.28 -4.57 -34.50
C CYS A 179 19.23 -4.46 -33.31
N ARG A 180 19.74 -5.59 -32.82
CA ARG A 180 20.80 -5.65 -31.82
C ARG A 180 22.11 -5.13 -32.42
N PRO A 181 22.86 -4.26 -31.72
CA PRO A 181 24.11 -3.74 -32.26
C PRO A 181 25.16 -4.87 -32.40
N GLY A 182 26.12 -4.65 -33.29
CA GLY A 182 27.21 -5.60 -33.53
C GLY A 182 28.19 -5.73 -32.35
N PRO A 183 29.14 -6.68 -32.43
CA PRO A 183 30.12 -6.90 -31.38
C PRO A 183 30.91 -5.63 -31.02
N GLY A 184 31.07 -5.36 -29.72
CA GLY A 184 31.82 -4.20 -29.21
C GLY A 184 30.99 -2.93 -28.98
N ALA A 185 29.70 -2.96 -29.32
CA ALA A 185 28.71 -1.94 -28.98
C ALA A 185 27.70 -2.50 -27.95
N TRP A 186 27.27 -1.68 -27.00
CA TRP A 186 26.31 -2.10 -25.96
C TRP A 186 24.86 -1.89 -26.39
N LEU A 187 23.95 -2.69 -25.82
CA LEU A 187 22.50 -2.50 -25.93
C LEU A 187 21.94 -2.10 -24.56
N ARG A 188 21.03 -1.14 -24.54
CA ARG A 188 20.24 -0.80 -23.35
C ARG A 188 18.77 -0.67 -23.72
N VAL A 189 17.92 -1.36 -22.96
CA VAL A 189 16.48 -1.41 -23.16
C VAL A 189 15.82 -0.80 -21.93
N VAL A 190 15.13 0.32 -22.13
CA VAL A 190 14.46 1.06 -21.06
C VAL A 190 12.99 0.73 -21.10
N LEU A 191 12.45 0.23 -19.99
CA LEU A 191 11.09 -0.26 -19.86
C LEU A 191 10.33 0.63 -18.88
N GLU A 192 9.10 1.00 -19.20
CA GLU A 192 8.23 1.79 -18.34
C GLU A 192 7.26 0.91 -17.56
N LYS A 193 6.81 1.40 -16.41
CA LYS A 193 5.76 0.72 -15.65
C LYS A 193 4.44 0.70 -16.46
N PRO A 194 3.55 -0.28 -16.25
CA PRO A 194 3.57 -1.31 -15.22
C PRO A 194 4.33 -2.59 -15.58
N PHE A 195 4.96 -3.23 -14.57
CA PHE A 195 5.70 -4.48 -14.70
C PHE A 195 4.94 -5.64 -14.06
N GLY A 196 3.83 -6.04 -14.70
CA GLY A 196 2.83 -6.96 -14.12
C GLY A 196 1.82 -6.24 -13.22
N HIS A 197 0.82 -6.99 -12.77
CA HIS A 197 -0.22 -6.55 -11.83
C HIS A 197 -0.27 -7.39 -10.54
N ASP A 198 0.55 -8.43 -10.47
CA ASP A 198 0.78 -9.30 -9.33
C ASP A 198 2.10 -10.06 -9.54
N HIS A 199 2.52 -10.85 -8.55
CA HIS A 199 3.73 -11.66 -8.62
C HIS A 199 3.78 -12.60 -9.84
N ARG A 200 2.65 -13.24 -10.18
CA ARG A 200 2.59 -14.22 -11.28
C ARG A 200 2.79 -13.56 -12.63
N SER A 201 2.04 -12.49 -12.91
CA SER A 201 2.12 -11.72 -14.16
C SER A 201 3.48 -11.04 -14.30
N ALA A 202 4.06 -10.53 -13.20
CA ALA A 202 5.41 -9.98 -13.20
C ALA A 202 6.48 -11.04 -13.53
N GLN A 203 6.34 -12.24 -12.96
CA GLN A 203 7.24 -13.37 -13.24
C GLN A 203 7.13 -13.84 -14.70
N GLN A 204 5.93 -13.87 -15.27
CA GLN A 204 5.72 -14.18 -16.68
C GLN A 204 6.41 -13.16 -17.58
N LEU A 205 6.15 -11.86 -17.36
CA LEU A 205 6.78 -10.78 -18.12
C LEU A 205 8.33 -10.83 -18.01
N ALA A 206 8.85 -11.06 -16.80
CA ALA A 206 10.28 -11.18 -16.58
C ALA A 206 10.90 -12.37 -17.32
N THR A 207 10.22 -13.53 -17.32
CA THR A 207 10.68 -14.74 -18.02
C THR A 207 10.69 -14.53 -19.53
N GLU A 208 9.65 -13.91 -20.08
CA GLU A 208 9.57 -13.60 -21.51
C GLU A 208 10.67 -12.63 -21.94
N LEU A 209 10.85 -11.52 -21.21
CA LEU A 209 11.92 -10.56 -21.52
C LEU A 209 13.33 -11.14 -21.36
N GLY A 210 13.53 -11.98 -20.34
CA GLY A 210 14.80 -12.67 -20.10
C GLY A 210 15.18 -13.67 -21.21
N SER A 211 14.25 -14.07 -22.07
CA SER A 211 14.54 -14.88 -23.26
C SER A 211 15.19 -14.09 -24.39
N PHE A 212 15.11 -12.75 -24.37
CA PHE A 212 15.62 -11.86 -25.42
C PHE A 212 16.77 -10.96 -24.95
N PHE A 213 16.73 -10.52 -23.68
CA PHE A 213 17.69 -9.56 -23.13
C PHE A 213 18.35 -10.07 -21.86
N GLN A 214 19.60 -9.68 -21.65
CA GLN A 214 20.29 -9.91 -20.39
C GLN A 214 19.87 -8.87 -19.33
N GLU A 215 20.00 -9.19 -18.05
CA GLU A 215 19.61 -8.29 -16.97
C GLU A 215 20.42 -6.98 -17.00
N GLU A 216 21.70 -7.02 -17.38
CA GLU A 216 22.56 -5.86 -17.57
C GLU A 216 22.11 -4.92 -18.71
N GLU A 217 21.29 -5.40 -19.63
CA GLU A 217 20.75 -4.62 -20.75
C GLU A 217 19.45 -3.91 -20.38
N MET A 218 18.71 -4.41 -19.39
CA MET A 218 17.39 -3.89 -19.02
C MET A 218 17.45 -2.78 -17.96
N TYR A 219 16.65 -1.73 -18.16
CA TYR A 219 16.50 -0.57 -17.28
C TYR A 219 15.01 -0.35 -17.04
N ARG A 220 14.47 -0.95 -15.97
CA ARG A 220 13.07 -0.77 -15.57
C ARG A 220 12.95 0.54 -14.81
N VAL A 221 12.18 1.46 -15.36
CA VAL A 221 12.07 2.83 -14.85
C VAL A 221 11.01 2.90 -13.77
N ASP A 222 11.42 3.45 -12.63
CA ASP A 222 10.54 4.17 -11.73
C ASP A 222 11.01 5.63 -11.69
N HIS A 223 10.20 6.52 -12.26
CA HIS A 223 10.56 7.93 -12.36
C HIS A 223 10.70 8.64 -10.99
N TYR A 224 10.17 8.08 -9.89
CA TYR A 224 10.38 8.66 -8.56
C TYR A 224 11.83 8.57 -8.12
N LEU A 225 12.59 7.56 -8.57
CA LEU A 225 14.03 7.47 -8.33
C LEU A 225 14.83 8.59 -9.03
N GLY A 226 14.20 9.28 -9.99
CA GLY A 226 14.73 10.49 -10.63
C GLY A 226 14.33 11.80 -9.93
N LYS A 227 13.39 11.81 -8.98
CA LYS A 227 13.01 13.04 -8.26
C LYS A 227 14.17 13.47 -7.36
N GLN A 228 14.58 14.73 -7.43
CA GLN A 228 15.83 15.20 -6.79
C GLN A 228 15.90 14.92 -5.28
N ALA A 229 14.81 15.10 -4.54
CA ALA A 229 14.78 14.78 -3.11
C ALA A 229 14.92 13.27 -2.84
N VAL A 230 14.29 12.42 -3.65
CA VAL A 230 14.37 10.95 -3.55
C VAL A 230 15.77 10.45 -3.95
N ALA A 231 16.28 10.92 -5.08
CA ALA A 231 17.62 10.60 -5.58
C ALA A 231 18.73 10.99 -4.61
N GLN A 232 18.46 11.93 -3.70
CA GLN A 232 19.39 12.41 -2.68
C GLN A 232 19.32 11.61 -1.36
N ILE A 233 18.33 10.73 -1.14
CA ILE A 233 18.20 9.97 0.13
C ILE A 233 19.47 9.17 0.43
N LEU A 234 19.94 8.35 -0.50
CA LEU A 234 21.12 7.52 -0.28
C LEU A 234 22.41 8.36 -0.16
N PRO A 235 22.72 9.30 -1.07
CA PRO A 235 23.88 10.18 -0.90
C PRO A 235 23.83 10.99 0.40
N PHE A 236 22.67 11.46 0.84
CA PHE A 236 22.52 12.18 2.10
C PHE A 236 22.88 11.30 3.29
N ARG A 237 22.39 10.05 3.32
CA ARG A 237 22.72 9.09 4.38
C ARG A 237 24.22 8.83 4.46
N ASP A 238 24.89 8.70 3.31
CA ASP A 238 26.34 8.49 3.23
C ASP A 238 27.16 9.73 3.63
N GLN A 239 26.80 10.91 3.12
CA GLN A 239 27.46 12.19 3.42
C GLN A 239 27.34 12.59 4.89
N ASN A 240 26.26 12.16 5.55
CA ASN A 240 25.97 12.45 6.96
C ASN A 240 26.17 11.23 7.86
N ARG A 241 26.86 10.18 7.37
CA ARG A 241 27.07 8.91 8.07
C ARG A 241 27.54 9.07 9.52
N LYS A 242 28.51 9.97 9.76
CA LYS A 242 29.03 10.27 11.12
C LYS A 242 27.95 10.70 12.12
N ALA A 243 26.95 11.45 11.67
CA ALA A 243 25.84 11.87 12.52
C ALA A 243 24.71 10.82 12.55
N LEU A 244 24.48 10.12 11.44
CA LEU A 244 23.31 9.25 11.26
C LEU A 244 23.49 7.81 11.75
N ASP A 245 24.69 7.23 11.74
CA ASP A 245 24.88 5.80 12.08
C ASP A 245 24.35 5.45 13.47
N GLY A 246 24.53 6.35 14.44
CA GLY A 246 23.99 6.20 15.79
C GLY A 246 22.48 6.42 15.90
N LEU A 247 21.87 7.16 14.95
CA LEU A 247 20.49 7.63 15.02
C LEU A 247 19.53 6.83 14.10
N TRP A 248 20.02 6.19 13.04
CA TRP A 248 19.18 5.57 12.00
C TRP A 248 18.76 4.13 12.36
N ASN A 249 18.14 3.96 13.52
CA ASN A 249 17.76 2.66 14.07
C ASN A 249 16.55 2.77 15.02
N ARG A 250 15.97 1.63 15.39
CA ARG A 250 14.80 1.49 16.26
C ARG A 250 14.93 2.14 17.64
N HIS A 251 16.13 2.38 18.14
CA HIS A 251 16.30 3.02 19.45
C HIS A 251 16.04 4.52 19.38
N HIS A 252 16.15 5.11 18.20
CA HIS A 252 16.10 6.57 18.00
C HIS A 252 15.01 6.98 17.03
N VAL A 253 14.69 6.18 16.01
CA VAL A 253 13.58 6.44 15.09
C VAL A 253 12.28 5.98 15.75
N GLU A 254 11.29 6.87 15.76
CA GLU A 254 9.93 6.59 16.23
C GLU A 254 9.12 5.94 15.12
N ARG A 255 9.12 6.54 13.92
CA ARG A 255 8.40 6.05 12.75
C ARG A 255 8.93 6.68 11.46
N VAL A 256 8.59 6.07 10.33
CA VAL A 256 8.88 6.56 8.98
C VAL A 256 7.56 6.76 8.24
N GLU A 257 7.38 7.93 7.63
CA GLU A 257 6.20 8.28 6.82
C GLU A 257 6.65 8.50 5.37
N ILE A 258 6.06 7.77 4.42
CA ILE A 258 6.31 7.90 2.97
C ILE A 258 4.97 8.20 2.32
N ILE A 259 4.74 9.47 1.98
CA ILE A 259 3.40 9.99 1.70
C ILE A 259 3.38 10.67 0.34
N MET A 260 2.35 10.39 -0.45
CA MET A 260 2.10 11.03 -1.74
C MET A 260 0.62 11.35 -1.93
N LYS A 261 0.26 12.63 -1.85
CA LYS A 261 -1.11 13.12 -2.04
C LYS A 261 -1.26 13.79 -3.41
N GLU A 262 -2.38 13.54 -4.06
CA GLU A 262 -2.73 14.19 -5.34
C GLU A 262 -4.12 14.84 -5.26
N THR A 263 -4.23 16.08 -5.71
CA THR A 263 -5.52 16.76 -5.88
C THR A 263 -6.28 16.30 -7.13
N VAL A 264 -5.56 15.79 -8.13
CA VAL A 264 -6.13 15.34 -9.39
C VAL A 264 -6.85 14.00 -9.17
N ASP A 265 -8.01 13.84 -9.78
CA ASP A 265 -8.78 12.60 -9.75
C ASP A 265 -8.29 11.59 -10.82
N ALA A 266 -8.96 10.46 -10.97
CA ALA A 266 -8.64 9.44 -11.98
C ALA A 266 -9.41 9.63 -13.31
N GLY A 267 -10.16 10.73 -13.46
CA GLY A 267 -10.94 11.01 -14.66
C GLY A 267 -10.08 11.06 -15.93
N GLY A 268 -10.63 10.59 -17.04
CA GLY A 268 -9.96 10.44 -18.33
C GLY A 268 -8.94 9.30 -18.39
N ARG A 269 -8.73 8.56 -17.30
CA ARG A 269 -7.82 7.41 -17.21
C ARG A 269 -8.44 6.22 -16.47
N THR A 270 -9.76 6.15 -16.38
CA THR A 270 -10.45 5.10 -15.62
C THR A 270 -10.19 3.69 -16.16
N SER A 271 -10.01 3.53 -17.48
CA SER A 271 -9.66 2.21 -18.08
C SER A 271 -8.39 1.62 -17.49
N PHE A 272 -7.36 2.44 -17.33
CA PHE A 272 -6.12 2.06 -16.67
C PHE A 272 -6.35 1.94 -15.16
N TYR A 273 -6.94 2.95 -14.53
CA TYR A 273 -6.99 2.98 -13.07
C TYR A 273 -7.84 1.84 -12.46
N GLU A 274 -8.86 1.37 -13.18
CA GLU A 274 -9.71 0.25 -12.74
C GLU A 274 -8.97 -1.09 -12.68
N GLU A 275 -7.93 -1.27 -13.48
CA GLU A 275 -7.09 -2.48 -13.43
C GLU A 275 -6.03 -2.40 -12.33
N TYR A 276 -5.51 -1.21 -12.06
CA TYR A 276 -4.35 -1.04 -11.18
C TYR A 276 -4.71 -0.63 -9.76
N GLY A 277 -5.59 0.36 -9.61
CA GLY A 277 -5.87 1.04 -8.35
C GLY A 277 -4.64 1.74 -7.74
N VAL A 278 -4.84 2.44 -6.63
CA VAL A 278 -3.77 3.23 -6.00
C VAL A 278 -2.58 2.39 -5.52
N ILE A 279 -2.83 1.15 -5.08
CA ILE A 279 -1.79 0.27 -4.54
C ILE A 279 -0.78 -0.07 -5.64
N ARG A 280 -1.25 -0.54 -6.82
CA ARG A 280 -0.34 -0.88 -7.92
C ARG A 280 0.20 0.35 -8.64
N ASP A 281 -0.58 1.44 -8.71
CA ASP A 281 -0.13 2.65 -9.41
C ASP A 281 1.00 3.38 -8.66
N VAL A 282 0.96 3.43 -7.32
CA VAL A 282 1.89 4.26 -6.52
C VAL A 282 2.60 3.51 -5.40
N LEU A 283 1.89 2.72 -4.60
CA LEU A 283 2.49 2.11 -3.39
C LEU A 283 3.50 1.02 -3.75
N GLN A 284 3.12 0.12 -4.67
CA GLN A 284 3.90 -1.05 -5.06
C GLN A 284 5.24 -0.70 -5.71
N ASN A 285 5.29 0.44 -6.41
CA ASN A 285 6.46 0.93 -7.12
C ASN A 285 7.12 2.09 -6.34
N HIS A 286 6.59 3.31 -6.49
CA HIS A 286 7.22 4.56 -6.06
C HIS A 286 7.54 4.56 -4.58
N LEU A 287 6.55 4.26 -3.73
CA LEU A 287 6.74 4.34 -2.28
C LEU A 287 7.57 3.15 -1.75
N THR A 288 7.49 2.00 -2.41
CA THR A 288 8.32 0.82 -2.07
C THR A 288 9.79 1.07 -2.40
N GLU A 289 10.10 1.63 -3.57
CA GLU A 289 11.48 2.00 -3.93
C GLU A 289 12.05 3.03 -2.95
N ILE A 290 11.26 4.03 -2.56
CA ILE A 290 11.65 5.00 -1.53
C ILE A 290 11.88 4.30 -0.18
N LEU A 291 11.00 3.38 0.22
CA LEU A 291 11.17 2.58 1.44
C LEU A 291 12.52 1.85 1.42
N THR A 292 12.91 1.23 0.30
CA THR A 292 14.20 0.53 0.23
C THR A 292 15.38 1.48 0.45
N LEU A 293 15.35 2.70 -0.11
CA LEU A 293 16.41 3.70 0.07
C LEU A 293 16.54 4.17 1.52
N VAL A 294 15.44 4.25 2.25
CA VAL A 294 15.42 4.61 3.68
C VAL A 294 15.87 3.44 4.55
N ALA A 295 15.36 2.24 4.27
CA ALA A 295 15.46 1.10 5.15
C ALA A 295 16.75 0.28 4.99
N MET A 296 17.29 0.18 3.77
CA MET A 296 18.46 -0.67 3.52
C MET A 296 19.67 -0.28 4.36
N GLU A 297 20.51 -1.27 4.70
CA GLU A 297 21.84 -1.01 5.23
C GLU A 297 22.65 -0.17 4.22
N LEU A 298 23.51 0.71 4.73
CA LEU A 298 24.39 1.47 3.85
C LEU A 298 25.55 0.58 3.38
N PRO A 299 25.71 0.34 2.07
CA PRO A 299 26.85 -0.40 1.58
C PRO A 299 28.15 0.36 1.90
N HIS A 300 29.24 -0.39 2.14
CA HIS A 300 30.58 0.21 2.31
C HIS A 300 30.97 1.10 1.13
N ASN A 301 30.62 0.68 -0.09
CA ASN A 301 30.77 1.47 -1.31
C ASN A 301 29.39 1.80 -1.90
N THR A 302 28.90 3.00 -1.59
CA THR A 302 27.64 3.56 -2.09
C THR A 302 27.67 3.91 -3.59
N SER A 303 28.86 3.95 -4.19
CA SER A 303 29.03 4.17 -5.64
C SER A 303 28.95 2.88 -6.46
N SER A 304 28.86 1.70 -5.82
CA SER A 304 28.69 0.43 -6.52
C SER A 304 27.22 0.14 -6.75
N SER A 305 26.75 0.18 -8.00
CA SER A 305 25.35 -0.12 -8.33
C SER A 305 24.95 -1.52 -7.88
N ALA A 306 25.82 -2.52 -8.05
CA ALA A 306 25.58 -3.89 -7.61
C ALA A 306 25.40 -3.97 -6.08
N ALA A 307 26.25 -3.28 -5.31
CA ALA A 307 26.12 -3.26 -3.85
C ALA A 307 24.80 -2.59 -3.43
N VAL A 308 24.42 -1.46 -4.04
CA VAL A 308 23.16 -0.79 -3.72
C VAL A 308 21.95 -1.67 -4.02
N LEU A 309 21.92 -2.31 -5.19
CA LEU A 309 20.81 -3.18 -5.60
C LEU A 309 20.68 -4.43 -4.73
N GLU A 310 21.79 -5.00 -4.26
CA GLU A 310 21.78 -6.12 -3.32
C GLU A 310 21.21 -5.70 -1.95
N HIS A 311 21.60 -4.53 -1.43
CA HIS A 311 21.08 -4.05 -0.15
C HIS A 311 19.59 -3.65 -0.24
N LYS A 312 19.12 -3.15 -1.38
CA LYS A 312 17.67 -2.98 -1.64
C LYS A 312 16.94 -4.32 -1.60
N LEU A 313 17.50 -5.35 -2.25
CA LEU A 313 16.90 -6.68 -2.25
C LEU A 313 16.85 -7.30 -0.86
N GLN A 314 17.90 -7.14 -0.07
CA GLN A 314 17.94 -7.55 1.33
C GLN A 314 16.89 -6.82 2.17
N ALA A 315 16.71 -5.51 1.95
CA ALA A 315 15.67 -4.74 2.62
C ALA A 315 14.27 -5.25 2.28
N LEU A 316 13.99 -5.62 1.03
CA LEU A 316 12.71 -6.21 0.61
C LEU A 316 12.45 -7.58 1.25
N ARG A 317 13.49 -8.42 1.35
CA ARG A 317 13.38 -9.80 1.88
C ARG A 317 13.05 -9.87 3.38
N VAL A 318 13.33 -8.80 4.13
CA VAL A 318 13.06 -8.74 5.58
C VAL A 318 11.79 -7.96 5.93
N ILE A 319 10.99 -7.56 4.93
CA ILE A 319 9.69 -6.94 5.20
C ILE A 319 8.69 -8.01 5.63
N GLN A 320 7.93 -7.74 6.68
CA GLN A 320 6.86 -8.63 7.12
C GLN A 320 5.72 -8.65 6.09
N GLY A 321 5.16 -9.84 5.85
CA GLY A 321 4.07 -10.03 4.89
C GLY A 321 2.83 -9.21 5.28
N LEU A 322 2.19 -8.61 4.27
CA LEU A 322 0.99 -7.81 4.46
C LEU A 322 -0.28 -8.67 4.43
N GLN A 323 -1.23 -8.29 5.27
CA GLN A 323 -2.59 -8.81 5.33
C GLN A 323 -3.56 -7.63 5.35
N LYS A 324 -4.85 -7.90 5.15
CA LYS A 324 -5.93 -6.91 5.19
C LYS A 324 -5.83 -5.93 6.37
N GLY A 325 -5.52 -6.43 7.56
CA GLY A 325 -5.39 -5.60 8.77
C GLY A 325 -4.27 -4.56 8.72
N ASN A 326 -3.32 -4.67 7.80
CA ASN A 326 -2.22 -3.72 7.62
C ASN A 326 -2.58 -2.57 6.65
N ALA A 327 -3.83 -2.47 6.18
CA ALA A 327 -4.23 -1.44 5.23
C ALA A 327 -5.58 -0.82 5.57
N VAL A 328 -5.75 0.44 5.18
CA VAL A 328 -7.04 1.14 5.10
C VAL A 328 -7.26 1.60 3.67
N LEU A 329 -8.46 1.37 3.14
CA LEU A 329 -8.80 1.64 1.74
C LEU A 329 -9.90 2.68 1.63
N GLY A 330 -9.77 3.60 0.68
CA GLY A 330 -10.76 4.62 0.37
C GLY A 330 -11.00 4.81 -1.13
N GLN A 331 -12.18 5.31 -1.48
CA GLN A 331 -12.56 5.67 -2.86
C GLN A 331 -13.28 7.02 -2.88
N TYR A 332 -12.85 7.96 -3.74
CA TYR A 332 -13.57 9.23 -3.85
C TYR A 332 -14.94 9.01 -4.52
N ARG A 333 -15.98 9.70 -4.03
CA ARG A 333 -17.38 9.45 -4.39
C ARG A 333 -17.66 9.46 -5.89
N ALA A 334 -17.00 10.36 -6.63
CA ALA A 334 -17.23 10.51 -8.06
C ALA A 334 -16.67 9.35 -8.92
N TYR A 335 -15.76 8.52 -8.38
CA TYR A 335 -14.99 7.54 -9.17
C TYR A 335 -15.89 6.52 -9.88
N SER A 336 -16.80 5.86 -9.16
CA SER A 336 -17.73 4.90 -9.77
C SER A 336 -18.63 5.52 -10.86
N GLY A 337 -18.95 6.81 -10.76
CA GLY A 337 -19.64 7.56 -11.81
C GLY A 337 -18.77 7.77 -13.06
N GLN A 338 -17.51 8.13 -12.87
CA GLN A 338 -16.53 8.29 -13.96
C GLN A 338 -16.30 6.97 -14.70
N VAL A 339 -16.14 5.86 -13.97
CA VAL A 339 -15.98 4.52 -14.56
C VAL A 339 -17.21 4.13 -15.40
N ARG A 340 -18.43 4.41 -14.93
CA ARG A 340 -19.66 4.17 -15.72
C ARG A 340 -19.65 4.93 -17.03
N GLN A 341 -19.32 6.22 -16.98
CA GLN A 341 -19.32 7.09 -18.15
C GLN A 341 -18.23 6.70 -19.16
N GLU A 342 -16.99 6.51 -18.72
CA GLU A 342 -15.83 6.30 -19.59
C GLU A 342 -15.76 4.86 -20.13
N LEU A 343 -16.16 3.85 -19.33
CA LEU A 343 -16.12 2.43 -19.72
C LEU A 343 -17.49 1.88 -20.13
N GLN A 344 -18.51 2.73 -20.24
CA GLN A 344 -19.87 2.37 -20.64
C GLN A 344 -20.46 1.21 -19.80
N LYS A 345 -20.21 1.24 -18.48
CA LYS A 345 -20.76 0.25 -17.53
C LYS A 345 -22.25 0.53 -17.26
N PRO A 346 -23.06 -0.50 -16.92
CA PRO A 346 -24.49 -0.32 -16.67
C PRO A 346 -24.79 0.62 -15.49
N GLU A 347 -25.98 1.23 -15.52
CA GLU A 347 -26.52 1.99 -14.38
C GLU A 347 -26.58 1.10 -13.12
N GLY A 348 -26.01 1.58 -12.02
CA GLY A 348 -25.86 0.81 -10.77
C GLY A 348 -24.54 0.08 -10.57
N PHE A 349 -23.63 0.07 -11.56
CA PHE A 349 -22.26 -0.44 -11.36
C PHE A 349 -21.52 0.37 -10.29
N LEU A 350 -20.96 -0.33 -9.30
CA LEU A 350 -20.09 0.21 -8.27
C LEU A 350 -18.70 -0.42 -8.41
N SER A 351 -17.68 0.42 -8.45
CA SER A 351 -16.29 -0.04 -8.47
C SER A 351 -15.80 -0.27 -7.04
N LEU A 352 -15.02 -1.35 -6.84
CA LEU A 352 -14.31 -1.60 -5.59
C LEU A 352 -12.86 -1.09 -5.64
N THR A 353 -12.43 -0.47 -6.74
CA THR A 353 -11.05 -0.02 -6.91
C THR A 353 -10.71 1.09 -5.90
N PRO A 354 -9.70 0.90 -5.04
CA PRO A 354 -9.29 1.93 -4.10
C PRO A 354 -8.57 3.08 -4.83
N THR A 355 -9.00 4.32 -4.55
CA THR A 355 -8.32 5.56 -4.97
C THR A 355 -7.50 6.19 -3.87
N PHE A 356 -7.58 5.66 -2.64
CA PHE A 356 -6.77 5.99 -1.47
C PHE A 356 -6.38 4.70 -0.76
N ALA A 357 -5.13 4.62 -0.29
CA ALA A 357 -4.68 3.55 0.59
C ALA A 357 -3.64 4.08 1.57
N GLY A 358 -3.80 3.73 2.85
CA GLY A 358 -2.75 3.81 3.87
C GLY A 358 -2.33 2.39 4.24
N VAL A 359 -1.02 2.12 4.27
CA VAL A 359 -0.45 0.79 4.52
C VAL A 359 0.64 0.89 5.58
N LEU A 360 0.57 0.00 6.56
CA LEU A 360 1.53 -0.10 7.65
C LEU A 360 2.46 -1.27 7.40
N VAL A 361 3.75 -0.95 7.35
CA VAL A 361 4.81 -1.90 7.03
C VAL A 361 5.74 -2.03 8.23
N HIS A 362 6.07 -3.27 8.57
CA HIS A 362 7.07 -3.61 9.58
C HIS A 362 8.18 -4.45 8.97
N MET A 363 9.37 -4.37 9.53
CA MET A 363 10.53 -5.12 9.07
C MET A 363 11.09 -5.99 10.19
N ASP A 364 11.44 -7.22 9.85
CA ASP A 364 12.00 -8.22 10.76
C ASP A 364 13.53 -8.21 10.70
N ASN A 365 14.12 -7.11 11.19
CA ASN A 365 15.57 -6.97 11.33
C ASN A 365 15.94 -6.12 12.55
N LEU A 366 17.18 -6.27 13.03
CA LEU A 366 17.65 -5.58 14.23
C LEU A 366 17.62 -4.05 14.13
N ARG A 367 17.72 -3.48 12.92
CA ARG A 367 17.71 -2.03 12.72
C ARG A 367 16.32 -1.44 12.91
N TRP A 368 15.27 -2.12 12.45
CA TRP A 368 13.94 -1.58 12.28
C TRP A 368 12.83 -2.30 13.07
N GLU A 369 13.16 -3.36 13.82
CA GLU A 369 12.17 -4.07 14.64
C GLU A 369 11.34 -3.10 15.50
N GLY A 370 10.01 -3.17 15.35
CA GLY A 370 9.05 -2.33 16.07
C GLY A 370 8.92 -0.88 15.60
N VAL A 371 9.64 -0.47 14.54
CA VAL A 371 9.46 0.84 13.91
C VAL A 371 8.43 0.74 12.80
N PRO A 372 7.31 1.48 12.86
CA PRO A 372 6.31 1.49 11.81
C PRO A 372 6.75 2.33 10.62
N PHE A 373 6.63 1.76 9.41
CA PHE A 373 6.75 2.45 8.14
C PHE A 373 5.34 2.64 7.56
N ILE A 374 4.91 3.89 7.41
CA ILE A 374 3.59 4.25 6.92
C ILE A 374 3.73 4.69 5.46
N LEU A 375 3.13 3.92 4.55
CA LEU A 375 3.03 4.26 3.13
C LEU A 375 1.61 4.73 2.85
N MET A 376 1.42 5.93 2.31
CA MET A 376 0.10 6.43 1.95
C MET A 376 0.10 7.13 0.61
N SER A 377 -0.90 6.80 -0.21
CA SER A 377 -1.22 7.57 -1.40
C SER A 377 -2.71 7.69 -1.64
N GLY A 378 -3.13 8.76 -2.30
CA GLY A 378 -4.48 8.88 -2.79
C GLY A 378 -4.71 10.01 -3.78
N LYS A 379 -5.84 9.92 -4.48
CA LYS A 379 -6.32 10.89 -5.47
C LYS A 379 -7.48 11.73 -4.95
N ALA A 380 -7.76 12.85 -5.61
CA ALA A 380 -8.80 13.79 -5.19
C ALA A 380 -8.67 14.15 -3.69
N LEU A 381 -7.45 14.41 -3.22
CA LEU A 381 -7.17 14.85 -1.86
C LEU A 381 -7.17 16.38 -1.77
N ASP A 382 -7.07 16.87 -0.54
CA ASP A 382 -7.09 18.29 -0.14
C ASP A 382 -5.89 19.09 -0.67
N GLU A 383 -4.75 18.42 -0.88
CA GLU A 383 -3.52 19.02 -1.37
C GLU A 383 -2.73 18.05 -2.24
N ARG A 384 -1.79 18.62 -3.01
CA ARG A 384 -0.80 17.85 -3.75
C ARG A 384 0.52 18.00 -3.03
N VAL A 385 1.05 16.92 -2.46
CA VAL A 385 2.33 16.94 -1.74
C VAL A 385 2.95 15.55 -1.74
N GLY A 386 4.27 15.48 -1.84
CA GLY A 386 5.00 14.24 -1.65
C GLY A 386 6.15 14.43 -0.68
N TYR A 387 6.32 13.53 0.30
CA TYR A 387 7.43 13.61 1.24
C TYR A 387 7.80 12.25 1.84
N VAL A 388 9.04 12.18 2.30
CA VAL A 388 9.56 11.11 3.16
C VAL A 388 9.97 11.75 4.47
N ARG A 389 9.40 11.31 5.59
CA ARG A 389 9.65 11.90 6.90
C ARG A 389 10.08 10.82 7.88
N ILE A 390 11.27 11.01 8.44
CA ILE A 390 11.83 10.17 9.50
C ILE A 390 11.68 10.95 10.79
N LEU A 391 10.79 10.49 11.67
CA LEU A 391 10.55 11.10 12.97
C LEU A 391 11.35 10.36 14.04
N PHE A 392 12.09 11.10 14.86
CA PHE A 392 12.90 10.54 15.95
C PHE A 392 12.16 10.62 17.28
N LYS A 393 12.34 9.60 18.11
CA LYS A 393 11.81 9.51 19.46
C LYS A 393 12.24 10.71 20.29
N ASN A 394 11.27 11.32 20.97
CA ASN A 394 11.55 12.37 21.94
C ASN A 394 11.37 11.84 23.37
N GLN A 395 12.46 11.76 24.13
CA GLN A 395 12.45 11.29 25.52
C GLN A 395 12.33 12.43 26.55
N ALA A 396 12.10 13.67 26.12
CA ALA A 396 11.98 14.81 27.02
C ALA A 396 10.54 14.96 27.55
N TYR A 397 10.38 14.93 28.87
CA TYR A 397 9.13 15.36 29.51
C TYR A 397 9.10 16.89 29.59
N CYS A 398 8.17 17.51 28.86
CA CYS A 398 8.13 18.95 28.65
C CYS A 398 6.88 19.57 29.28
N VAL A 399 7.09 20.44 30.28
CA VAL A 399 6.02 21.02 31.12
C VAL A 399 5.65 22.47 30.70
N GLN A 400 6.45 23.10 29.84
CA GLN A 400 6.26 24.51 29.43
C GLN A 400 5.45 24.64 28.13
N SER A 401 4.71 25.74 27.96
CA SER A 401 3.97 26.05 26.72
C SER A 401 4.91 26.32 25.54
N GLU A 402 4.48 25.98 24.32
CA GLU A 402 5.30 26.06 23.09
C GLU A 402 5.92 27.43 22.80
N SER A 403 5.37 28.51 23.37
CA SER A 403 5.75 29.91 23.17
C SER A 403 7.14 30.30 23.71
N HIS A 404 7.80 29.45 24.50
CA HIS A 404 9.09 29.77 25.15
C HIS A 404 10.28 28.91 24.68
N TRP A 405 10.11 28.07 23.65
CA TRP A 405 11.15 27.15 23.21
C TRP A 405 12.05 27.77 22.14
N ALA A 406 13.33 27.98 22.45
CA ALA A 406 14.36 28.33 21.45
C ALA A 406 14.63 27.13 20.52
N SER A 407 14.56 27.34 19.20
CA SER A 407 14.55 26.29 18.17
C SER A 407 15.80 25.38 18.18
N GLU A 408 16.98 25.92 18.48
CA GLU A 408 18.23 25.16 18.44
C GLU A 408 18.52 24.33 19.71
N GLN A 409 17.91 24.68 20.85
CA GLN A 409 18.24 24.08 22.17
C GLN A 409 17.07 23.36 22.83
N SER A 410 15.85 23.50 22.31
CA SER A 410 14.69 22.87 22.91
C SER A 410 14.68 21.36 22.66
N ARG A 411 14.78 20.60 23.76
CA ARG A 411 14.58 19.15 23.77
C ARG A 411 13.11 18.76 23.56
N CYS A 412 12.19 19.72 23.57
CA CYS A 412 10.75 19.47 23.43
C CYS A 412 10.30 19.43 21.97
N LEU A 413 11.10 19.97 21.05
CA LEU A 413 10.74 20.01 19.64
C LEU A 413 10.93 18.65 18.95
N PRO A 414 9.97 18.23 18.10
CA PRO A 414 10.13 17.04 17.27
C PRO A 414 11.42 17.09 16.46
N ARG A 415 12.20 16.02 16.57
CA ARG A 415 13.40 15.81 15.77
C ARG A 415 13.01 15.03 14.53
N GLN A 416 13.30 15.56 13.35
CA GLN A 416 12.86 14.96 12.09
C GLN A 416 13.81 15.28 10.95
N ILE A 417 13.87 14.36 9.99
CA ILE A 417 14.48 14.56 8.67
C ILE A 417 13.37 14.37 7.64
N ILE A 418 13.21 15.33 6.74
CA ILE A 418 12.18 15.31 5.71
C ILE A 418 12.84 15.48 4.34
N PHE A 419 12.66 14.50 3.46
CA PHE A 419 12.91 14.64 2.03
C PHE A 419 11.60 15.05 1.37
N TYR A 420 11.47 16.33 1.09
CA TYR A 420 10.29 16.93 0.51
C TYR A 420 10.38 16.81 -1.02
N ILE A 421 9.54 15.95 -1.61
CA ILE A 421 9.58 15.62 -3.04
C ILE A 421 9.13 16.81 -3.90
N GLY A 422 8.19 17.62 -3.39
CA GLY A 422 7.74 18.86 -4.02
C GLY A 422 6.24 19.13 -3.81
N HIS A 423 5.75 20.23 -4.40
CA HIS A 423 4.39 20.76 -4.24
C HIS A 423 4.07 21.21 -2.81
N GLY A 424 2.82 21.18 -2.36
CA GLY A 424 2.38 21.68 -1.06
C GLY A 424 2.81 23.13 -0.81
N GLU A 425 3.03 23.51 0.45
CA GLU A 425 3.36 24.90 0.80
C GLU A 425 4.74 25.36 0.29
N LEU A 426 5.71 24.43 0.15
CA LEU A 426 7.07 24.77 -0.29
C LEU A 426 7.19 24.89 -1.83
N ASP A 427 6.26 24.30 -2.57
CA ASP A 427 6.13 24.17 -4.03
C ASP A 427 7.34 23.55 -4.79
N HIS A 428 8.53 23.50 -4.19
CA HIS A 428 9.74 22.93 -4.78
C HIS A 428 10.32 21.79 -3.94
N PRO A 429 11.15 20.89 -4.51
CA PRO A 429 11.84 19.86 -3.75
C PRO A 429 12.76 20.46 -2.67
N ALA A 430 12.87 19.80 -1.53
CA ALA A 430 13.76 20.24 -0.45
C ALA A 430 14.21 19.09 0.47
N ILE A 431 15.24 19.34 1.27
CA ILE A 431 15.66 18.51 2.38
C ILE A 431 15.63 19.37 3.64
N LEU A 432 14.90 18.93 4.65
CA LEU A 432 14.70 19.63 5.91
C LEU A 432 15.25 18.75 7.04
N VAL A 433 16.12 19.31 7.87
CA VAL A 433 16.63 18.65 9.07
C VAL A 433 16.36 19.55 10.26
N SER A 434 15.69 19.06 11.30
CA SER A 434 15.44 19.87 12.51
C SER A 434 16.74 20.43 13.07
N ARG A 435 16.74 21.72 13.44
CA ARG A 435 17.94 22.38 13.98
C ARG A 435 18.45 21.76 15.27
N ASN A 436 17.56 21.15 16.05
CA ASN A 436 17.87 20.42 17.28
C ASN A 436 18.33 18.95 17.05
N LEU A 437 18.70 18.58 15.82
CA LEU A 437 19.25 17.26 15.45
C LEU A 437 20.74 17.36 15.07
N PHE A 438 21.05 17.78 13.85
CA PHE A 438 22.41 18.14 13.39
C PHE A 438 22.32 19.03 12.15
N ARG A 439 23.37 19.81 11.87
CA ARG A 439 23.48 20.54 10.60
C ARG A 439 23.93 19.58 9.49
N PRO A 440 23.13 19.37 8.44
CA PRO A 440 23.49 18.42 7.39
C PRO A 440 24.59 18.95 6.48
N SER A 441 25.38 18.02 5.95
CA SER A 441 26.32 18.22 4.85
C SER A 441 25.65 17.82 3.54
N LEU A 442 25.61 18.73 2.58
CA LEU A 442 25.09 18.56 1.23
C LEU A 442 26.07 19.18 0.22
N PRO A 443 26.12 18.70 -1.04
CA PRO A 443 27.05 19.21 -2.03
C PRO A 443 26.64 20.63 -2.47
N ALA A 444 27.50 21.61 -2.19
CA ALA A 444 27.23 23.04 -2.43
C ALA A 444 26.94 23.39 -3.90
N GLN A 445 27.42 22.58 -4.86
CA GLN A 445 27.13 22.77 -6.28
C GLN A 445 25.70 22.36 -6.68
N GLY A 446 25.08 21.45 -5.91
CA GLY A 446 23.76 20.89 -6.23
C GLY A 446 22.63 21.41 -5.35
N TRP A 447 22.94 21.80 -4.11
CA TRP A 447 21.97 22.22 -3.10
C TRP A 447 22.36 23.55 -2.47
N LYS A 448 21.37 24.41 -2.24
CA LYS A 448 21.51 25.71 -1.58
C LYS A 448 20.59 25.79 -0.36
N GLU A 449 20.99 26.53 0.66
CA GLU A 449 20.15 26.77 1.83
C GLU A 449 18.95 27.65 1.42
N VAL A 450 17.77 27.32 1.94
CA VAL A 450 16.53 28.06 1.71
C VAL A 450 16.48 29.20 2.73
N GLU A 451 16.27 30.42 2.24
CA GLU A 451 16.07 31.58 3.11
C GLU A 451 14.79 31.42 3.94
N ASP A 452 14.79 31.96 5.16
CA ASP A 452 13.63 31.91 6.04
C ASP A 452 12.44 32.63 5.38
N GLN A 453 11.27 32.00 5.41
CA GLN A 453 10.03 32.53 4.85
C GLN A 453 9.04 32.77 5.99
N PRO A 454 8.89 34.02 6.48
CA PRO A 454 8.02 34.32 7.61
C PRO A 454 6.58 33.85 7.38
N GLY A 455 6.07 33.03 8.30
CA GLY A 455 4.69 32.51 8.26
C GLY A 455 4.53 31.13 7.63
N LEU A 456 5.51 30.63 6.89
CA LEU A 456 5.48 29.29 6.31
C LEU A 456 5.62 28.21 7.40
N ARG A 457 4.71 27.23 7.43
CA ARG A 457 4.65 26.22 8.50
C ARG A 457 4.57 24.80 7.95
N LEU A 458 5.72 24.15 7.86
CA LEU A 458 5.80 22.75 7.45
C LEU A 458 5.61 21.84 8.66
N PHE A 459 4.64 20.92 8.57
CA PHE A 459 4.31 19.96 9.64
C PHE A 459 4.04 20.65 10.99
N GLY A 460 3.33 21.79 10.95
CA GLY A 460 3.00 22.60 12.12
C GLY A 460 4.16 23.44 12.68
N ARG A 461 5.36 23.37 12.08
CA ARG A 461 6.57 24.07 12.55
C ARG A 461 7.00 25.15 11.57
N PRO A 462 7.46 26.32 12.04
CA PRO A 462 8.02 27.34 11.15
C PRO A 462 9.27 26.82 10.41
N LEU A 463 9.50 27.31 9.19
CA LEU A 463 10.68 26.92 8.40
C LEU A 463 12.00 27.16 9.15
N SER A 464 12.06 28.22 9.98
CA SER A 464 13.21 28.55 10.82
C SER A 464 13.61 27.48 11.83
N ASP A 465 12.75 26.49 12.13
CA ASP A 465 13.11 25.33 12.96
C ASP A 465 13.97 24.29 12.22
N PHE A 466 14.19 24.46 10.92
CA PHE A 466 14.92 23.52 10.07
C PHE A 466 16.19 24.14 9.49
N TYR A 467 17.18 23.29 9.24
CA TYR A 467 18.14 23.48 8.18
C TYR A 467 17.49 23.01 6.88
N ALA A 468 17.08 23.95 6.04
CA ALA A 468 16.34 23.70 4.81
C ALA A 468 17.22 23.90 3.58
N TYR A 469 17.25 22.93 2.68
CA TYR A 469 18.03 22.99 1.44
C TYR A 469 17.16 22.66 0.23
N SER A 470 17.26 23.46 -0.84
CA SER A 470 16.61 23.19 -2.12
C SER A 470 17.65 23.01 -3.23
N PRO A 471 17.30 22.32 -4.33
CA PRO A 471 18.20 22.21 -5.46
C PRO A 471 18.57 23.58 -6.03
N VAL A 472 19.83 23.75 -6.45
CA VAL A 472 20.26 24.97 -7.17
C VAL A 472 19.50 25.13 -8.48
N ARG A 473 19.28 24.01 -9.17
CA ARG A 473 18.48 23.91 -10.40
C ARG A 473 17.51 22.75 -10.30
N GLU A 474 16.23 23.05 -10.51
CA GLU A 474 15.19 22.03 -10.62
C GLU A 474 15.34 21.26 -11.94
N ARG A 475 15.21 19.94 -11.83
CA ARG A 475 15.36 19.00 -12.93
C ARG A 475 14.21 18.01 -12.89
N ASP A 476 13.65 17.72 -14.06
CA ASP A 476 12.67 16.65 -14.20
C ASP A 476 13.32 15.28 -13.96
N ALA A 477 12.53 14.31 -13.51
CA ALA A 477 13.00 12.96 -13.21
C ALA A 477 13.75 12.30 -14.38
N TYR A 478 13.23 12.42 -15.60
CA TYR A 478 13.84 11.78 -16.77
C TYR A 478 15.18 12.42 -17.14
N SER A 479 15.36 13.72 -16.88
CA SER A 479 16.65 14.39 -17.08
C SER A 479 17.74 13.91 -16.12
N ILE A 480 17.37 13.24 -15.03
CA ILE A 480 18.30 12.60 -14.09
C ILE A 480 18.53 11.13 -14.46
N LEU A 481 17.49 10.42 -14.88
CA LEU A 481 17.59 8.99 -15.19
C LEU A 481 18.26 8.68 -16.54
N LEU A 482 18.02 9.50 -17.58
CA LEU A 482 18.58 9.26 -18.91
C LEU A 482 20.13 9.26 -18.94
N PRO A 483 20.84 10.21 -18.29
CA PRO A 483 22.30 10.14 -18.19
C PRO A 483 22.77 8.89 -17.44
N ARG A 484 22.04 8.43 -16.41
CA ARG A 484 22.36 7.19 -15.68
C ARG A 484 22.29 5.97 -16.59
N ILE A 485 21.29 5.91 -17.48
CA ILE A 485 21.20 4.87 -18.51
C ILE A 485 22.42 4.94 -19.43
N LEU A 486 22.77 6.12 -19.95
CA LEU A 486 23.93 6.30 -20.83
C LEU A 486 25.26 5.87 -20.17
N HIS A 487 25.41 6.08 -18.87
CA HIS A 487 26.64 5.77 -18.13
C HIS A 487 26.61 4.41 -17.41
N CYS A 488 25.62 3.56 -17.66
CA CYS A 488 25.47 2.23 -17.04
C CYS A 488 25.29 2.25 -15.50
N GLN A 489 24.71 3.32 -14.95
CA GLN A 489 24.49 3.48 -13.52
C GLN A 489 23.15 2.85 -13.12
N LYS A 490 23.20 1.62 -12.59
CA LYS A 490 21.99 0.77 -12.39
C LYS A 490 21.26 0.96 -11.06
N GLU A 491 21.83 1.64 -10.08
CA GLU A 491 21.29 1.78 -8.72
C GLU A 491 19.90 2.45 -8.67
N SER A 492 19.50 3.13 -9.75
CA SER A 492 18.23 3.85 -9.89
C SER A 492 17.19 3.11 -10.75
N PHE A 493 17.44 1.83 -11.06
CA PHE A 493 16.57 1.02 -11.90
C PHE A 493 16.26 -0.31 -11.20
N ILE A 494 15.11 -0.88 -11.53
CA ILE A 494 14.61 -2.07 -10.85
C ILE A 494 15.13 -3.32 -11.55
N THR A 495 15.83 -4.18 -10.82
CA THR A 495 16.23 -5.50 -11.33
C THR A 495 15.08 -6.49 -11.25
N THR A 496 15.14 -7.56 -12.04
CA THR A 496 14.15 -8.65 -12.00
C THR A 496 13.96 -9.17 -10.58
N GLU A 497 15.04 -9.40 -9.84
CA GLU A 497 14.96 -9.91 -8.46
C GLU A 497 14.28 -8.93 -7.50
N ASN A 498 14.62 -7.63 -7.57
CA ASN A 498 13.97 -6.61 -6.74
C ASN A 498 12.49 -6.47 -7.08
N LEU A 499 12.14 -6.49 -8.38
CA LEU A 499 10.75 -6.43 -8.84
C LEU A 499 9.93 -7.61 -8.27
N LEU A 500 10.44 -8.83 -8.40
CA LEU A 500 9.73 -10.02 -7.91
C LEU A 500 9.64 -10.01 -6.38
N ALA A 501 10.69 -9.60 -5.66
CA ALA A 501 10.65 -9.46 -4.21
C ALA A 501 9.60 -8.43 -3.75
N SER A 502 9.48 -7.29 -4.46
CA SER A 502 8.41 -6.33 -4.22
C SER A 502 7.02 -6.97 -4.42
N TRP A 503 6.82 -7.73 -5.50
CA TRP A 503 5.53 -8.37 -5.73
C TRP A 503 5.21 -9.51 -4.74
N VAL A 504 6.19 -10.27 -4.27
CA VAL A 504 6.00 -11.25 -3.18
C VAL A 504 5.42 -10.57 -1.94
N PHE A 505 5.86 -9.34 -1.65
CA PHE A 505 5.39 -8.54 -0.53
C PHE A 505 3.97 -7.97 -0.74
N TRP A 506 3.65 -7.45 -1.94
CA TRP A 506 2.38 -6.77 -2.20
C TRP A 506 1.22 -7.67 -2.60
N THR A 507 1.46 -8.77 -3.30
CA THR A 507 0.40 -9.66 -3.81
C THR A 507 -0.52 -10.20 -2.71
N PRO A 508 -0.02 -10.67 -1.54
CA PRO A 508 -0.88 -11.14 -0.47
C PRO A 508 -1.88 -10.08 0.03
N LEU A 509 -1.46 -8.81 0.13
CA LEU A 509 -2.38 -7.73 0.49
C LEU A 509 -3.46 -7.56 -0.58
N LEU A 510 -3.06 -7.45 -1.85
CA LEU A 510 -3.97 -7.27 -2.98
C LEU A 510 -5.03 -8.37 -3.04
N ASP A 511 -4.63 -9.62 -2.82
CA ASP A 511 -5.53 -10.76 -2.79
C ASP A 511 -6.50 -10.66 -1.59
N SER A 512 -5.99 -10.28 -0.41
CA SER A 512 -6.80 -10.18 0.82
C SER A 512 -7.83 -9.05 0.82
N VAL A 513 -7.63 -8.01 -0.02
CA VAL A 513 -8.51 -6.83 -0.12
C VAL A 513 -9.30 -6.76 -1.42
N ALA A 514 -9.19 -7.76 -2.30
CA ALA A 514 -9.80 -7.73 -3.64
C ALA A 514 -11.34 -7.54 -3.63
N HIS A 515 -12.00 -7.94 -2.56
CA HIS A 515 -13.46 -7.83 -2.38
C HIS A 515 -13.85 -6.84 -1.27
N GLU A 516 -12.89 -6.08 -0.74
CA GLU A 516 -13.17 -5.09 0.28
C GLU A 516 -13.81 -3.84 -0.32
N VAL A 517 -14.89 -3.37 0.28
CA VAL A 517 -15.54 -2.11 -0.11
C VAL A 517 -14.72 -0.95 0.46
N PRO A 518 -14.10 -0.11 -0.38
CA PRO A 518 -13.32 1.02 0.11
C PRO A 518 -14.22 2.07 0.77
N ARG A 519 -13.71 2.74 1.82
CA ARG A 519 -14.42 3.86 2.46
C ARG A 519 -14.64 5.00 1.46
N LEU A 520 -15.88 5.42 1.30
CA LEU A 520 -16.19 6.57 0.44
C LEU A 520 -15.77 7.90 1.08
N TYR A 521 -15.09 8.75 0.32
CA TYR A 521 -14.76 10.12 0.72
C TYR A 521 -15.20 11.15 -0.34
N PRO A 522 -15.59 12.38 0.04
CA PRO A 522 -16.11 13.37 -0.92
C PRO A 522 -15.14 13.74 -2.05
N GLY A 523 -13.88 13.97 -1.69
CA GLY A 523 -12.84 14.54 -2.55
C GLY A 523 -12.48 15.96 -2.14
N GLY A 524 -11.22 16.36 -2.29
CA GLY A 524 -10.73 17.70 -1.98
C GLY A 524 -10.68 18.00 -0.48
N THR A 525 -10.84 19.28 -0.12
CA THR A 525 -10.80 19.75 1.27
C THR A 525 -11.97 19.25 2.13
N GLU A 526 -13.08 18.85 1.49
CA GLU A 526 -14.26 18.26 2.16
C GLU A 526 -13.97 16.90 2.82
N ASN A 527 -12.83 16.29 2.50
CA ASN A 527 -12.37 15.06 3.16
C ASN A 527 -12.23 15.25 4.68
N GLY A 528 -11.82 16.45 5.13
CA GLY A 528 -11.53 16.71 6.53
C GLY A 528 -10.64 15.64 7.14
N HIS A 529 -11.13 15.00 8.20
CA HIS A 529 -10.45 13.94 8.95
C HIS A 529 -10.96 12.52 8.62
N LEU A 530 -11.76 12.36 7.56
CA LEU A 530 -12.39 11.06 7.21
C LEU A 530 -11.39 9.98 6.79
N LEU A 531 -10.24 10.42 6.27
CA LEU A 531 -9.15 9.57 5.81
C LEU A 531 -8.02 9.48 6.84
N ASP A 532 -8.14 10.15 7.99
CA ASP A 532 -7.18 10.00 9.08
C ASP A 532 -7.28 8.57 9.61
N PHE A 533 -6.12 7.97 9.85
CA PHE A 533 -6.02 6.60 10.35
C PHE A 533 -5.00 6.51 11.47
N GLU A 534 -5.24 5.55 12.35
CA GLU A 534 -4.41 5.22 13.48
C GLU A 534 -4.01 3.75 13.41
N PHE A 535 -2.94 3.39 14.09
CA PHE A 535 -2.48 2.03 14.18
C PHE A 535 -2.29 1.60 15.63
N ASN A 536 -2.59 0.33 15.89
CA ASN A 536 -2.31 -0.32 17.15
C ASN A 536 -1.63 -1.67 16.89
N GLY A 537 -0.34 -1.75 17.24
CA GLY A 537 0.50 -2.88 16.84
C GLY A 537 0.62 -2.96 15.31
N GLY A 538 0.24 -4.11 14.75
CA GLY A 538 0.26 -4.32 13.29
C GLY A 538 -1.02 -3.90 12.56
N HIS A 539 -2.07 -3.48 13.25
CA HIS A 539 -3.36 -3.18 12.65
C HIS A 539 -3.56 -1.69 12.40
N LEU A 540 -4.02 -1.36 11.19
CA LEU A 540 -4.48 -0.03 10.79
C LEU A 540 -6.01 0.04 10.81
N SER A 541 -6.54 1.16 11.27
CA SER A 541 -7.97 1.49 11.17
C SER A 541 -8.13 2.99 10.97
N PHE A 542 -9.18 3.39 10.26
CA PHE A 542 -9.53 4.81 10.21
C PHE A 542 -9.84 5.33 11.63
N SER A 543 -9.32 6.50 11.98
CA SER A 543 -9.47 7.11 13.30
C SER A 543 -10.91 7.53 13.57
N GLN A 544 -11.66 7.85 12.51
CA GLN A 544 -13.09 8.08 12.59
C GLN A 544 -13.83 6.83 12.14
N GLU A 545 -14.92 6.48 12.83
CA GLU A 545 -15.86 5.47 12.33
C GLU A 545 -16.41 5.89 10.96
N GLN A 546 -16.79 4.90 10.16
CA GLN A 546 -17.28 5.17 8.80
C GLN A 546 -18.55 6.01 8.93
N PRO A 547 -18.66 7.14 8.21
CA PRO A 547 -19.94 7.83 8.14
C PRO A 547 -20.94 6.88 7.49
N GLU A 548 -21.81 6.26 8.31
CA GLU A 548 -22.96 5.49 7.85
C GLU A 548 -23.77 6.42 6.91
N GLN A 549 -24.09 6.00 5.69
CA GLN A 549 -24.82 6.82 4.72
C GLN A 549 -26.35 6.56 4.78
N LEU A 550 -27.20 7.60 4.73
CA LEU A 550 -27.78 7.94 3.41
C LEU A 550 -29.23 7.60 2.98
N VAL A 551 -30.37 7.87 3.66
CA VAL A 551 -31.72 7.48 3.09
C VAL A 551 -32.80 8.59 3.12
N PRO A 552 -33.67 8.72 2.06
CA PRO A 552 -34.54 9.89 1.81
C PRO A 552 -35.85 9.91 2.61
N GLY A 553 -36.42 11.11 2.82
CA GLY A 553 -37.76 11.33 3.37
C GLY A 553 -38.90 11.20 2.34
N PRO A 554 -40.15 11.02 2.80
CA PRO A 554 -41.29 10.85 1.91
C PRO A 554 -41.71 12.21 1.32
N GLU A 555 -41.97 12.23 0.01
CA GLU A 555 -42.64 13.29 -0.78
C GLU A 555 -41.82 14.24 -1.69
N SER A 556 -40.54 13.99 -2.00
CA SER A 556 -39.97 14.57 -3.23
C SER A 556 -38.83 13.76 -3.85
N VAL A 557 -38.69 13.87 -5.18
CA VAL A 557 -37.56 13.30 -5.94
C VAL A 557 -36.26 13.86 -5.35
N PRO A 558 -35.31 13.02 -4.91
CA PRO A 558 -34.27 13.42 -3.97
C PRO A 558 -33.21 14.32 -4.62
N ARG A 559 -32.73 15.35 -3.89
CA ARG A 559 -31.55 16.16 -4.25
C ARG A 559 -30.37 15.89 -3.31
N PRO A 560 -29.11 16.03 -3.77
CA PRO A 560 -27.89 15.71 -2.98
C PRO A 560 -27.70 16.46 -1.66
N SER A 561 -28.53 17.47 -1.36
CA SER A 561 -28.52 18.28 -0.15
C SER A 561 -29.36 17.72 1.00
N ASP A 562 -30.16 16.67 0.78
CA ASP A 562 -31.28 16.30 1.66
C ASP A 562 -30.94 15.19 2.67
N PHE A 563 -29.69 15.19 3.13
CA PHE A 563 -29.06 14.01 3.71
C PHE A 563 -28.55 14.26 5.14
N GLN A 564 -29.35 13.88 6.15
CA GLN A 564 -28.96 13.70 7.57
C GLN A 564 -29.04 12.20 7.96
N VAL A 565 -28.19 11.73 8.87
CA VAL A 565 -28.16 10.32 9.32
C VAL A 565 -28.51 10.20 10.80
N LEU A 566 -29.47 9.32 11.08
CA LEU A 566 -29.84 8.84 12.41
C LEU A 566 -28.99 7.60 12.74
N ARG A 567 -28.41 7.56 13.95
CA ARG A 567 -28.02 6.31 14.62
C ARG A 567 -29.22 5.36 14.56
N ALA A 568 -29.14 4.25 13.83
CA ALA A 568 -30.23 3.29 13.81
C ALA A 568 -30.37 2.70 15.22
N ARG A 569 -31.42 3.11 15.92
CA ARG A 569 -31.82 2.50 17.18
C ARG A 569 -32.88 1.47 16.87
N TYR A 570 -32.69 0.23 17.31
CA TYR A 570 -33.76 -0.74 17.38
C TYR A 570 -34.24 -0.81 18.82
N ARG A 571 -35.49 -0.40 19.07
CA ARG A 571 -36.07 -0.27 20.42
C ARG A 571 -35.16 0.55 21.35
N GLU A 572 -34.82 1.76 20.89
CA GLU A 572 -33.98 2.75 21.58
C GLU A 572 -32.53 2.32 21.87
N SER A 573 -32.14 1.11 21.46
CA SER A 573 -30.82 0.52 21.66
C SER A 573 -30.03 0.51 20.34
N PRO A 574 -28.69 0.59 20.36
CA PRO A 574 -27.86 0.51 19.16
C PRO A 574 -28.21 -0.71 18.28
N LEU A 575 -28.36 -0.48 16.98
CA LEU A 575 -28.51 -1.52 15.96
C LEU A 575 -27.29 -1.52 15.05
N ILE A 576 -26.68 -2.69 14.87
CA ILE A 576 -25.65 -2.97 13.89
C ILE A 576 -26.30 -3.86 12.82
N SER A 577 -26.28 -3.40 11.57
CA SER A 577 -26.81 -4.15 10.44
C SER A 577 -25.79 -4.27 9.31
N ALA A 578 -25.64 -5.47 8.76
CA ALA A 578 -24.71 -5.78 7.68
C ALA A 578 -25.17 -7.03 6.90
N TRP A 579 -24.41 -7.45 5.88
CA TRP A 579 -24.61 -8.77 5.28
C TRP A 579 -24.26 -9.89 6.29
N PRO A 580 -24.80 -11.11 6.15
CA PRO A 580 -24.63 -12.18 7.13
C PRO A 580 -23.18 -12.43 7.59
N GLU A 581 -22.23 -12.53 6.65
CA GLU A 581 -20.82 -12.79 6.98
C GLU A 581 -20.16 -11.61 7.69
N GLU A 582 -20.40 -10.38 7.22
CA GLU A 582 -19.88 -9.15 7.81
C GLU A 582 -20.44 -8.94 9.23
N LEU A 583 -21.74 -9.19 9.42
CA LEU A 583 -22.41 -9.08 10.70
C LEU A 583 -21.81 -10.06 11.72
N ILE A 584 -21.61 -11.31 11.31
CA ILE A 584 -20.99 -12.33 12.14
C ILE A 584 -19.56 -11.96 12.49
N SER A 585 -18.76 -11.49 11.51
CA SER A 585 -17.39 -11.04 11.75
C SER A 585 -17.33 -9.86 12.71
N LYS A 586 -18.25 -8.90 12.58
CA LYS A 586 -18.35 -7.74 13.47
C LYS A 586 -18.73 -8.16 14.88
N LEU A 587 -19.76 -9.00 15.03
CA LEU A 587 -20.17 -9.52 16.34
C LEU A 587 -19.04 -10.31 17.01
N ALA A 588 -18.34 -11.18 16.27
CA ALA A 588 -17.20 -11.93 16.79
C ALA A 588 -16.08 -11.01 17.31
N SER A 589 -15.76 -9.96 16.53
CA SER A 589 -14.77 -8.95 16.92
C SER A 589 -15.20 -8.16 18.15
N ASP A 590 -16.48 -7.79 18.25
CA ASP A 590 -17.01 -7.07 19.40
C ASP A 590 -17.00 -7.93 20.68
N ILE A 591 -17.26 -9.24 20.56
CA ILE A 591 -17.15 -10.20 21.68
C ILE A 591 -15.68 -10.34 22.09
N GLU A 592 -14.75 -10.52 21.14
CA GLU A 592 -13.31 -10.61 21.43
C GLU A 592 -12.79 -9.34 22.12
N ALA A 593 -13.13 -8.16 21.61
CA ALA A 593 -12.73 -6.89 22.21
C ALA A 593 -13.24 -6.77 23.66
N THR A 594 -14.51 -7.16 23.88
CA THR A 594 -15.11 -7.19 25.23
C THR A 594 -14.38 -8.19 26.14
N ALA A 595 -14.04 -9.38 25.62
CA ALA A 595 -13.32 -10.42 26.34
C ALA A 595 -11.92 -9.96 26.75
N VAL A 596 -11.12 -9.46 25.80
CA VAL A 596 -9.75 -8.97 26.03
C VAL A 596 -9.75 -7.84 27.05
N GLN A 597 -10.65 -6.87 26.92
CA GLN A 597 -10.76 -5.76 27.86
C GLN A 597 -11.13 -6.25 29.27
N THR A 598 -12.11 -7.15 29.38
CA THR A 598 -12.58 -7.65 30.67
C THR A 598 -11.52 -8.51 31.35
N VAL A 599 -10.85 -9.40 30.63
CA VAL A 599 -9.75 -10.23 31.18
C VAL A 599 -8.59 -9.35 31.65
N ARG A 600 -8.25 -8.28 30.92
CA ARG A 600 -7.22 -7.33 31.38
C ARG A 600 -7.58 -6.65 32.70
N LEU A 601 -8.86 -6.31 32.90
CA LEU A 601 -9.31 -5.57 34.08
C LEU A 601 -9.61 -6.48 35.29
N PHE A 602 -10.17 -7.65 35.05
CA PHE A 602 -10.75 -8.51 36.10
C PHE A 602 -10.18 -9.93 36.12
N GLY A 603 -9.25 -10.26 35.21
CA GLY A 603 -8.58 -11.57 35.14
C GLY A 603 -9.41 -12.71 34.54
N ARG A 604 -10.70 -12.47 34.28
CA ARG A 604 -11.67 -13.45 33.74
C ARG A 604 -12.79 -12.76 32.96
N PHE A 605 -13.44 -13.50 32.09
CA PHE A 605 -14.58 -13.06 31.29
C PHE A 605 -15.70 -14.10 31.33
N HIS A 606 -16.92 -13.71 31.73
CA HIS A 606 -18.08 -14.60 31.78
C HIS A 606 -19.02 -14.35 30.58
N LEU A 607 -19.00 -15.28 29.64
CA LEU A 607 -19.78 -15.25 28.40
C LEU A 607 -20.92 -16.27 28.45
N ALA A 608 -22.17 -15.81 28.37
CA ALA A 608 -23.34 -16.67 28.27
C ALA A 608 -23.86 -16.73 26.82
N LEU A 609 -24.06 -17.93 26.30
CA LEU A 609 -24.41 -18.20 24.90
C LEU A 609 -25.78 -18.89 24.79
N SER A 610 -26.69 -18.32 23.99
CA SER A 610 -27.91 -19.00 23.56
C SER A 610 -27.61 -20.08 22.55
N GLY A 611 -28.42 -21.14 22.54
CA GLY A 611 -28.37 -22.18 21.52
C GLY A 611 -29.16 -21.87 20.25
N GLY A 612 -29.42 -22.91 19.46
CA GLY A 612 -30.14 -22.83 18.19
C GLY A 612 -29.23 -22.66 16.97
N SER A 613 -29.83 -22.43 15.80
CA SER A 613 -29.10 -22.36 14.52
C SER A 613 -28.43 -21.01 14.26
N SER A 614 -29.01 -19.92 14.75
CA SER A 614 -28.50 -18.55 14.53
C SER A 614 -27.05 -18.31 14.99
N PRO A 615 -26.58 -18.81 16.14
CA PRO A 615 -25.21 -18.57 16.59
C PRO A 615 -24.15 -19.52 15.98
N ILE A 616 -24.53 -20.52 15.17
CA ILE A 616 -23.58 -21.50 14.63
C ILE A 616 -22.48 -20.83 13.78
N ALA A 617 -22.85 -19.89 12.91
CA ALA A 617 -21.88 -19.15 12.10
C ALA A 617 -20.91 -18.32 12.97
N LEU A 618 -21.40 -17.77 14.07
CA LEU A 618 -20.58 -17.05 15.04
C LEU A 618 -19.59 -17.98 15.74
N PHE A 619 -20.02 -19.18 16.14
CA PHE A 619 -19.15 -20.18 16.77
C PHE A 619 -18.01 -20.60 15.84
N GLN A 620 -18.31 -20.86 14.57
CA GLN A 620 -17.31 -21.18 13.56
C GLN A 620 -16.33 -20.02 13.32
N GLN A 621 -16.83 -18.78 13.33
CA GLN A 621 -15.99 -17.59 13.19
C GLN A 621 -15.06 -17.40 14.38
N LEU A 622 -15.58 -17.51 15.62
CA LEU A 622 -14.79 -17.43 16.84
C LEU A 622 -13.73 -18.55 16.93
N ALA A 623 -14.02 -19.72 16.36
CA ALA A 623 -13.09 -20.85 16.32
C ALA A 623 -11.92 -20.66 15.33
N THR A 624 -12.16 -20.02 14.18
CA THR A 624 -11.18 -19.97 13.07
C THR A 624 -10.52 -18.60 12.86
N GLY A 625 -11.18 -17.51 13.25
CA GLY A 625 -10.76 -16.14 12.92
C GLY A 625 -10.19 -15.30 14.08
N HIS A 626 -10.25 -15.78 15.32
CA HIS A 626 -9.97 -14.96 16.52
C HIS A 626 -8.93 -15.60 17.45
N TYR A 627 -7.67 -15.67 16.99
CA TYR A 627 -6.56 -16.28 17.74
C TYR A 627 -6.16 -15.51 19.01
N ALA A 628 -6.49 -14.21 19.11
CA ALA A 628 -6.19 -13.38 20.27
C ALA A 628 -7.27 -13.48 21.38
N PHE A 629 -8.34 -14.23 21.15
CA PHE A 629 -9.40 -14.42 22.13
C PHE A 629 -8.87 -15.11 23.40
N PRO A 630 -9.10 -14.55 24.61
CA PRO A 630 -8.50 -15.04 25.85
C PRO A 630 -9.25 -16.28 26.39
N TRP A 631 -9.29 -17.38 25.63
CA TRP A 631 -10.01 -18.60 25.96
C TRP A 631 -9.61 -19.22 27.30
N ALA A 632 -8.33 -19.13 27.67
CA ALA A 632 -7.83 -19.61 28.97
C ALA A 632 -8.47 -18.90 30.19
N HIS A 633 -8.99 -17.70 29.99
CA HIS A 633 -9.59 -16.85 31.02
C HIS A 633 -11.10 -16.64 30.82
N THR A 634 -11.71 -17.33 29.85
CA THR A 634 -13.13 -17.17 29.51
C THR A 634 -13.93 -18.32 30.08
N HIS A 635 -14.96 -18.01 30.87
CA HIS A 635 -15.99 -18.93 31.33
C HIS A 635 -17.19 -18.92 30.36
N LEU A 636 -17.56 -20.08 29.85
CA LEU A 636 -18.65 -20.29 28.91
C LEU A 636 -19.86 -20.88 29.61
N TRP A 637 -20.99 -20.19 29.53
CA TRP A 637 -22.26 -20.55 30.14
C TRP A 637 -23.31 -20.74 29.05
N LEU A 638 -24.20 -21.73 29.20
CA LEU A 638 -25.40 -21.80 28.39
C LEU A 638 -26.48 -20.89 28.95
N VAL A 639 -27.17 -20.17 28.05
CA VAL A 639 -28.35 -19.36 28.36
C VAL A 639 -29.60 -20.23 28.43
N ASP A 640 -29.66 -21.27 27.61
CA ASP A 640 -30.76 -22.21 27.56
C ASP A 640 -30.31 -23.58 27.08
N GLU A 641 -31.03 -24.63 27.48
CA GLU A 641 -30.78 -26.01 27.08
C GLU A 641 -32.08 -26.81 26.96
N ARG A 642 -32.09 -27.75 26.03
CA ARG A 642 -33.15 -28.74 25.84
C ARG A 642 -33.00 -29.85 26.85
N CYS A 643 -34.11 -30.31 27.41
CA CYS A 643 -34.14 -31.46 28.32
C CYS A 643 -33.95 -32.78 27.57
N VAL A 644 -32.75 -32.95 27.01
CA VAL A 644 -32.23 -34.13 26.30
C VAL A 644 -30.82 -34.41 26.83
N PRO A 645 -30.26 -35.62 26.64
CA PRO A 645 -28.87 -35.86 26.99
C PRO A 645 -27.91 -34.87 26.30
N LEU A 646 -26.83 -34.45 26.98
CA LEU A 646 -25.87 -33.48 26.42
C LEU A 646 -25.13 -34.00 25.17
N SER A 647 -25.19 -35.30 24.89
CA SER A 647 -24.66 -35.92 23.68
C SER A 647 -25.67 -35.96 22.52
N ASP A 648 -26.93 -35.59 22.78
CA ASP A 648 -28.00 -35.61 21.79
C ASP A 648 -27.79 -34.50 20.74
N PRO A 649 -28.01 -34.76 19.44
CA PRO A 649 -27.89 -33.73 18.40
C PRO A 649 -28.78 -32.51 18.59
N GLU A 650 -29.88 -32.61 19.35
CA GLU A 650 -30.76 -31.48 19.67
C GLU A 650 -30.24 -30.64 20.84
N SER A 651 -29.22 -31.07 21.58
CA SER A 651 -28.65 -30.32 22.70
C SER A 651 -27.91 -29.06 22.22
N ASN A 652 -28.18 -27.94 22.88
CA ASN A 652 -27.45 -26.69 22.66
C ASN A 652 -25.97 -26.84 23.04
N PHE A 653 -25.67 -27.59 24.12
CA PHE A 653 -24.30 -27.93 24.50
C PHE A 653 -23.59 -28.75 23.43
N GLN A 654 -24.25 -29.75 22.84
CA GLN A 654 -23.68 -30.51 21.73
C GLN A 654 -23.31 -29.57 20.58
N GLY A 655 -24.22 -28.67 20.20
CA GLY A 655 -23.97 -27.71 19.11
C GLY A 655 -22.78 -26.81 19.41
N LEU A 656 -22.67 -26.30 20.64
CA LEU A 656 -21.50 -25.55 21.11
C LEU A 656 -20.22 -26.39 21.05
N GLN A 657 -20.30 -27.65 21.46
CA GLN A 657 -19.17 -28.59 21.42
C GLN A 657 -18.68 -28.82 19.98
N ALA A 658 -19.61 -29.06 19.06
CA ALA A 658 -19.34 -29.38 17.66
C ALA A 658 -18.86 -28.17 16.85
N HIS A 659 -19.27 -26.96 17.18
CA HIS A 659 -18.95 -25.78 16.37
C HIS A 659 -17.91 -24.84 17.01
N LEU A 660 -17.67 -24.94 18.32
CA LEU A 660 -16.70 -24.11 19.03
C LEU A 660 -15.71 -24.94 19.83
N LEU A 661 -16.16 -25.67 20.86
CA LEU A 661 -15.26 -26.22 21.91
C LEU A 661 -14.26 -27.24 21.37
N GLN A 662 -14.59 -28.01 20.33
CA GLN A 662 -13.63 -28.95 19.73
C GLN A 662 -12.50 -28.26 18.95
N HIS A 663 -12.63 -26.96 18.65
CA HIS A 663 -11.69 -26.19 17.84
C HIS A 663 -10.85 -25.19 18.66
N ILE A 664 -11.22 -24.94 19.92
CA ILE A 664 -10.54 -23.99 20.81
C ILE A 664 -10.01 -24.67 22.07
N ARG A 665 -9.11 -23.99 22.78
CA ARG A 665 -8.57 -24.47 24.07
C ARG A 665 -9.15 -23.67 25.22
N VAL A 666 -10.24 -24.18 25.81
CA VAL A 666 -10.84 -23.64 27.04
C VAL A 666 -10.60 -24.65 28.16
N PRO A 667 -10.14 -24.23 29.35
CA PRO A 667 -10.02 -25.12 30.49
C PRO A 667 -11.36 -25.76 30.82
N TYR A 668 -11.39 -27.06 31.10
CA TYR A 668 -12.65 -27.79 31.34
C TYR A 668 -13.49 -27.17 32.47
N TYR A 669 -12.84 -26.67 33.53
CA TYR A 669 -13.51 -25.99 34.65
C TYR A 669 -14.10 -24.61 34.32
N ASN A 670 -13.87 -24.10 33.11
CA ASN A 670 -14.48 -22.87 32.59
C ASN A 670 -15.68 -23.15 31.68
N ILE A 671 -16.08 -24.40 31.50
CA ILE A 671 -17.21 -24.78 30.65
C ILE A 671 -18.37 -25.21 31.55
N HIS A 672 -19.47 -24.48 31.50
CA HIS A 672 -20.62 -24.63 32.41
C HIS A 672 -21.88 -25.07 31.63
N PRO A 673 -22.06 -26.37 31.37
CA PRO A 673 -23.30 -26.89 30.77
C PRO A 673 -24.47 -26.83 31.77
N MET A 674 -25.68 -26.65 31.26
CA MET A 674 -26.88 -26.77 32.11
C MET A 674 -27.09 -28.23 32.53
N PRO A 675 -27.32 -28.52 33.83
CA PRO A 675 -27.52 -29.87 34.34
C PRO A 675 -28.93 -30.39 34.05
N VAL A 676 -29.20 -30.67 32.78
CA VAL A 676 -30.49 -31.15 32.28
C VAL A 676 -30.68 -32.66 32.38
N HIS A 677 -29.60 -33.41 32.63
CA HIS A 677 -29.61 -34.86 32.76
C HIS A 677 -28.90 -35.27 34.06
N LEU A 678 -29.67 -35.46 35.12
CA LEU A 678 -29.17 -35.85 36.46
C LEU A 678 -29.86 -37.14 36.89
N HIS A 679 -29.16 -38.02 37.61
CA HIS A 679 -29.70 -39.30 38.09
C HIS A 679 -30.45 -40.13 37.03
N GLN A 680 -30.00 -40.09 35.77
CA GLN A 680 -30.64 -40.75 34.61
C GLN A 680 -32.05 -40.21 34.25
N ARG A 681 -32.41 -39.02 34.72
CA ARG A 681 -33.68 -38.33 34.44
C ARG A 681 -33.42 -36.98 33.77
N LEU A 682 -34.34 -36.58 32.89
CA LEU A 682 -34.24 -35.33 32.13
C LEU A 682 -35.09 -34.24 32.80
N CYS A 683 -34.44 -33.18 33.27
CA CYS A 683 -35.06 -32.01 33.90
C CYS A 683 -36.13 -32.33 34.95
N ALA A 684 -35.94 -33.37 35.77
CA ALA A 684 -36.84 -33.64 36.87
C ALA A 684 -36.63 -32.57 37.95
N GLU A 685 -37.71 -31.93 38.41
CA GLU A 685 -37.63 -30.86 39.43
C GLU A 685 -36.98 -31.35 40.73
N GLU A 686 -37.21 -32.61 41.09
CA GLU A 686 -36.62 -33.29 42.25
C GLU A 686 -35.09 -33.39 42.20
N ASP A 687 -34.49 -33.31 41.00
CA ASP A 687 -33.03 -33.34 40.84
C ASP A 687 -32.40 -31.96 41.09
N HIS A 688 -33.21 -30.92 41.30
CA HIS A 688 -32.76 -29.56 41.61
C HIS A 688 -31.72 -29.01 40.62
N GLY A 689 -31.78 -29.43 39.35
CA GLY A 689 -30.82 -29.02 38.31
C GLY A 689 -30.77 -27.50 38.10
N ALA A 690 -31.92 -26.85 37.96
CA ALA A 690 -32.01 -25.40 37.82
C ALA A 690 -31.42 -24.66 39.05
N GLN A 691 -31.69 -25.15 40.26
CA GLN A 691 -31.14 -24.56 41.48
C GLN A 691 -29.62 -24.77 41.58
N THR A 692 -29.11 -25.93 41.13
CA THR A 692 -27.69 -26.23 41.11
C THR A 692 -26.94 -25.27 40.19
N TYR A 693 -27.45 -25.05 38.98
CA TYR A 693 -26.86 -24.09 38.04
C TYR A 693 -26.95 -22.65 38.55
N ALA A 694 -28.07 -22.26 39.17
CA ALA A 694 -28.22 -20.95 39.81
C ALA A 694 -27.21 -20.72 40.94
N ASN A 695 -26.93 -21.74 41.75
CA ASN A 695 -25.94 -21.68 42.83
C ASN A 695 -24.53 -21.53 42.26
N GLU A 696 -24.20 -22.25 41.18
CA GLU A 696 -22.91 -22.14 40.49
C GLU A 696 -22.69 -20.74 39.90
N ILE A 697 -23.69 -20.18 39.22
CA ILE A 697 -23.66 -18.80 38.73
C ILE A 697 -23.44 -17.82 39.88
N SER A 698 -24.16 -17.99 41.00
CA SER A 698 -24.04 -17.10 42.16
C SER A 698 -22.68 -17.18 42.84
N ALA A 699 -22.03 -18.34 42.79
CA ALA A 699 -20.70 -18.56 43.35
C ALA A 699 -19.58 -17.99 42.46
N LEU A 700 -19.68 -18.14 41.14
CA LEU A 700 -18.60 -17.81 40.21
C LEU A 700 -18.74 -16.43 39.55
N VAL A 701 -19.97 -16.00 39.27
CA VAL A 701 -20.26 -14.74 38.56
C VAL A 701 -20.61 -13.66 39.58
N ALA A 702 -19.75 -12.64 39.71
CA ALA A 702 -19.95 -11.56 40.67
C ALA A 702 -21.33 -10.89 40.48
N ASN A 703 -22.12 -10.82 41.57
CA ASN A 703 -23.49 -10.30 41.59
C ASN A 703 -24.45 -10.98 40.60
N SER A 704 -24.11 -12.19 40.12
CA SER A 704 -24.81 -12.86 39.02
C SER A 704 -24.96 -11.95 37.79
N SER A 705 -23.92 -11.16 37.50
CA SER A 705 -23.88 -10.21 36.37
C SER A 705 -22.86 -10.70 35.33
N PHE A 706 -23.36 -11.31 34.25
CA PHE A 706 -22.51 -11.73 33.14
C PHE A 706 -21.87 -10.53 32.44
N ASP A 707 -20.64 -10.71 31.94
CA ASP A 707 -19.96 -9.68 31.19
C ASP A 707 -20.60 -9.51 29.80
N LEU A 708 -20.98 -10.62 29.17
CA LEU A 708 -21.73 -10.62 27.92
C LEU A 708 -22.74 -11.79 27.87
N VAL A 709 -23.98 -11.48 27.47
CA VAL A 709 -25.01 -12.48 27.14
C VAL A 709 -25.35 -12.37 25.65
N LEU A 710 -25.19 -13.46 24.91
CA LEU A 710 -25.63 -13.57 23.52
C LEU A 710 -26.99 -14.26 23.45
N LEU A 711 -27.95 -13.59 22.83
CA LEU A 711 -29.32 -14.06 22.65
C LEU A 711 -29.68 -14.18 21.16
N GLY A 712 -30.56 -15.11 20.85
CA GLY A 712 -31.30 -15.16 19.58
C GLY A 712 -32.73 -14.68 19.73
N MET A 713 -33.41 -14.43 18.59
CA MET A 713 -34.85 -14.14 18.55
C MET A 713 -35.61 -15.17 17.69
N GLY A 714 -36.62 -15.80 18.27
CA GLY A 714 -37.59 -16.67 17.58
C GLY A 714 -38.46 -15.93 16.58
N THR A 715 -39.09 -16.65 15.65
CA THR A 715 -40.09 -16.06 14.71
C THR A 715 -41.38 -15.62 15.41
N ASP A 716 -41.56 -16.03 16.66
CA ASP A 716 -42.63 -15.69 17.59
C ASP A 716 -42.12 -14.78 18.73
N GLY A 717 -40.92 -14.20 18.60
CA GLY A 717 -40.33 -13.29 19.60
C GLY A 717 -39.89 -13.95 20.91
N HIS A 718 -39.83 -15.29 20.96
CA HIS A 718 -39.18 -15.99 22.07
C HIS A 718 -37.66 -15.70 22.09
N THR A 719 -37.04 -15.81 23.27
CA THR A 719 -35.58 -15.72 23.44
C THR A 719 -35.17 -16.54 24.66
N ALA A 720 -33.96 -17.10 24.70
CA ALA A 720 -33.47 -17.90 25.83
C ALA A 720 -34.43 -19.05 26.23
N SER A 721 -35.20 -19.64 25.31
CA SER A 721 -36.28 -20.58 25.64
C SER A 721 -37.39 -20.04 26.58
N LEU A 722 -37.55 -18.71 26.67
CA LEU A 722 -38.71 -18.02 27.24
C LEU A 722 -39.72 -17.79 26.12
N PHE A 723 -40.89 -18.44 26.18
CA PHE A 723 -41.89 -18.46 25.10
C PHE A 723 -43.09 -17.53 25.37
N PRO A 724 -43.73 -16.99 24.32
CA PRO A 724 -44.98 -16.26 24.44
C PRO A 724 -46.04 -17.02 25.26
N GLN A 725 -46.81 -16.29 26.06
CA GLN A 725 -47.91 -16.79 26.90
C GLN A 725 -47.50 -17.72 28.04
N SER A 726 -46.20 -17.97 28.25
CA SER A 726 -45.68 -18.65 29.44
C SER A 726 -45.18 -17.60 30.46
N PRO A 727 -45.73 -17.55 31.69
CA PRO A 727 -45.26 -16.58 32.69
C PRO A 727 -43.91 -16.97 33.32
N THR A 728 -43.47 -18.22 33.14
CA THR A 728 -42.30 -18.77 33.83
C THR A 728 -41.00 -18.12 33.37
N GLY A 729 -40.22 -17.60 34.32
CA GLY A 729 -38.92 -16.96 34.04
C GLY A 729 -39.00 -15.52 33.55
N LEU A 730 -40.20 -14.94 33.37
CA LEU A 730 -40.35 -13.53 32.99
C LEU A 730 -40.16 -12.57 34.18
N ASP A 731 -40.60 -12.99 35.36
CA ASP A 731 -40.54 -12.26 36.62
C ASP A 731 -40.10 -13.17 37.79
N GLY A 732 -39.76 -12.61 38.95
CA GLY A 732 -39.41 -13.34 40.17
C GLY A 732 -37.93 -13.35 40.53
N GLU A 733 -37.58 -14.06 41.61
CA GLU A 733 -36.21 -14.10 42.17
C GLU A 733 -35.37 -15.30 41.66
N GLN A 734 -36.01 -16.28 41.04
CA GLN A 734 -35.32 -17.45 40.49
C GLN A 734 -34.40 -17.05 39.34
N LEU A 735 -33.13 -17.43 39.42
CA LEU A 735 -32.11 -17.12 38.41
C LEU A 735 -32.20 -18.03 37.18
N VAL A 736 -32.61 -19.29 37.39
CA VAL A 736 -32.72 -20.33 36.36
C VAL A 736 -34.06 -21.02 36.57
N VAL A 737 -34.78 -21.28 35.48
CA VAL A 737 -36.13 -21.85 35.49
C VAL A 737 -36.25 -23.02 34.51
N LEU A 738 -37.24 -23.87 34.74
CA LEU A 738 -37.70 -24.83 33.74
C LEU A 738 -38.86 -24.20 32.96
N THR A 739 -38.84 -24.29 31.64
CA THR A 739 -39.88 -23.75 30.75
C THR A 739 -40.43 -24.81 29.81
N GLU A 740 -41.64 -24.59 29.33
CA GLU A 740 -42.28 -25.42 28.31
C GLU A 740 -42.24 -24.73 26.95
N SER A 741 -41.73 -25.45 25.96
CA SER A 741 -41.72 -25.06 24.56
C SER A 741 -42.94 -25.60 23.84
N PRO A 742 -43.56 -24.82 22.93
CA PRO A 742 -44.60 -25.33 22.04
C PRO A 742 -44.07 -26.35 21.01
N PHE A 743 -42.74 -26.47 20.87
CA PHE A 743 -42.08 -27.38 19.95
C PHE A 743 -41.34 -28.48 20.72
N ARG A 744 -41.22 -29.68 20.14
CA ARG A 744 -40.42 -30.76 20.72
C ARG A 744 -38.91 -30.43 20.65
N PRO A 745 -38.11 -30.90 21.63
CA PRO A 745 -38.51 -31.43 22.94
C PRO A 745 -39.25 -30.37 23.78
N HIS A 746 -40.28 -30.71 24.55
CA HIS A 746 -41.09 -29.67 25.19
C HIS A 746 -40.40 -29.02 26.38
N HIS A 747 -39.70 -29.77 27.23
CA HIS A 747 -39.08 -29.19 28.42
C HIS A 747 -37.74 -28.51 28.07
N ARG A 748 -37.49 -27.37 28.69
CA ARG A 748 -36.30 -26.54 28.54
C ARG A 748 -35.82 -26.09 29.92
N MET A 749 -34.51 -25.90 30.07
CA MET A 749 -33.92 -25.14 31.16
C MET A 749 -33.42 -23.81 30.60
N SER A 750 -33.64 -22.72 31.34
CA SER A 750 -33.44 -21.36 30.83
C SER A 750 -32.98 -20.41 31.92
N LEU A 751 -32.10 -19.45 31.58
CA LEU A 751 -31.87 -18.28 32.42
C LEU A 751 -33.12 -17.40 32.46
N SER A 752 -33.50 -16.94 33.64
CA SER A 752 -34.64 -16.04 33.78
C SER A 752 -34.34 -14.66 33.20
N LEU A 753 -35.39 -13.96 32.76
CA LEU A 753 -35.31 -12.61 32.25
C LEU A 753 -34.70 -11.61 33.27
N PRO A 754 -35.02 -11.68 34.58
CA PRO A 754 -34.34 -10.88 35.59
C PRO A 754 -32.83 -11.11 35.65
N LEU A 755 -32.33 -12.34 35.44
CA LEU A 755 -30.90 -12.64 35.41
C LEU A 755 -30.25 -12.09 34.14
N ILE A 756 -30.86 -12.32 32.96
CA ILE A 756 -30.37 -11.79 31.68
C ILE A 756 -30.20 -10.26 31.77
N ASN A 757 -31.15 -9.56 32.38
CA ASN A 757 -31.13 -8.11 32.54
C ASN A 757 -30.13 -7.59 33.60
N ARG A 758 -29.39 -8.46 34.30
CA ARG A 758 -28.23 -8.08 35.14
C ARG A 758 -26.92 -8.00 34.35
N ALA A 759 -26.88 -8.49 33.12
CA ALA A 759 -25.65 -8.51 32.33
C ALA A 759 -25.13 -7.10 32.02
N LYS A 760 -23.81 -6.96 31.97
CA LYS A 760 -23.14 -5.70 31.57
C LYS A 760 -23.36 -5.40 30.10
N LYS A 761 -23.42 -6.43 29.25
CA LYS A 761 -23.75 -6.33 27.83
C LYS A 761 -24.65 -7.47 27.41
N VAL A 762 -25.70 -7.15 26.65
CA VAL A 762 -26.57 -8.12 25.99
C VAL A 762 -26.50 -7.88 24.48
N ALA A 763 -26.08 -8.89 23.73
CA ALA A 763 -26.07 -8.87 22.27
C ALA A 763 -27.20 -9.75 21.76
N VAL A 764 -28.06 -9.22 20.90
CA VAL A 764 -29.14 -9.99 20.27
C VAL A 764 -28.83 -10.18 18.79
N LEU A 765 -28.62 -11.42 18.36
CA LEU A 765 -28.35 -11.80 16.98
C LEU A 765 -29.64 -12.26 16.30
N VAL A 766 -30.00 -11.61 15.18
CA VAL A 766 -31.17 -11.93 14.37
C VAL A 766 -30.75 -12.04 12.92
N MET A 767 -30.92 -13.22 12.33
CA MET A 767 -30.46 -13.50 10.97
C MET A 767 -31.51 -14.24 10.14
N GLY A 768 -31.52 -13.94 8.85
CA GLY A 768 -32.30 -14.60 7.82
C GLY A 768 -33.70 -14.01 7.61
N ARG A 769 -34.16 -14.08 6.36
CA ARG A 769 -35.45 -13.53 5.91
C ARG A 769 -36.67 -13.95 6.74
N THR A 770 -36.67 -15.16 7.30
CA THR A 770 -37.79 -15.66 8.11
C THR A 770 -38.03 -14.85 9.39
N LYS A 771 -37.02 -14.07 9.83
CA LYS A 771 -37.11 -13.20 11.02
C LYS A 771 -37.64 -11.80 10.73
N ARG A 772 -37.90 -11.46 9.47
CA ARG A 772 -38.37 -10.12 9.07
C ARG A 772 -39.66 -9.70 9.74
N GLU A 773 -40.68 -10.54 9.68
CA GLU A 773 -42.02 -10.21 10.19
C GLU A 773 -42.00 -9.92 11.69
N ILE A 774 -41.31 -10.78 12.45
CA ILE A 774 -41.19 -10.60 13.89
C ILE A 774 -40.32 -9.40 14.26
N THR A 775 -39.25 -9.11 13.51
CA THR A 775 -38.39 -7.94 13.72
C THR A 775 -39.18 -6.65 13.49
N MET A 776 -40.00 -6.60 12.46
CA MET A 776 -40.90 -5.47 12.20
C MET A 776 -41.95 -5.33 13.31
N LEU A 777 -42.55 -6.43 13.76
CA LEU A 777 -43.54 -6.41 14.83
C LEU A 777 -42.93 -5.91 16.16
N VAL A 778 -41.82 -6.52 16.59
CA VAL A 778 -41.13 -6.22 17.85
C VAL A 778 -40.58 -4.79 17.88
N SER A 779 -40.29 -4.17 16.73
CA SER A 779 -39.88 -2.76 16.66
C SER A 779 -40.95 -1.77 17.11
N ARG A 780 -42.24 -2.17 17.06
CA ARG A 780 -43.40 -1.31 17.34
C ARG A 780 -44.05 -1.59 18.68
N VAL A 781 -43.73 -2.72 19.31
CA VAL A 781 -44.30 -3.09 20.60
C VAL A 781 -43.48 -2.49 21.74
N GLY A 782 -44.19 -2.07 22.79
CA GLY A 782 -43.58 -1.62 24.03
C GLY A 782 -42.96 -2.77 24.83
N HIS A 783 -42.87 -2.59 26.15
CA HIS A 783 -42.43 -3.65 27.05
C HIS A 783 -43.58 -4.63 27.33
N GLU A 784 -43.64 -5.74 26.58
CA GLU A 784 -44.68 -6.77 26.69
C GLU A 784 -44.09 -8.20 26.78
N PRO A 785 -43.27 -8.52 27.80
CA PRO A 785 -42.55 -9.81 27.89
C PRO A 785 -43.46 -11.04 27.88
N LYS A 786 -44.71 -10.92 28.33
CA LYS A 786 -45.70 -12.02 28.30
C LYS A 786 -46.12 -12.41 26.88
N LYS A 787 -46.10 -11.46 25.95
CA LYS A 787 -46.49 -11.69 24.55
C LYS A 787 -45.28 -11.86 23.65
N TRP A 788 -44.23 -11.08 23.90
CA TRP A 788 -42.97 -11.13 23.16
C TRP A 788 -41.82 -11.11 24.18
N PRO A 789 -41.33 -12.27 24.64
CA PRO A 789 -40.29 -12.34 25.68
C PRO A 789 -39.05 -11.50 25.40
N ILE A 790 -38.61 -11.42 24.14
CA ILE A 790 -37.50 -10.55 23.73
C ILE A 790 -37.75 -9.06 24.04
N SER A 791 -39.02 -8.63 24.09
CA SER A 791 -39.38 -7.25 24.44
C SER A 791 -39.04 -6.90 25.90
N GLY A 792 -38.86 -7.93 26.73
CA GLY A 792 -38.46 -7.86 28.12
C GLY A 792 -36.96 -7.68 28.36
N VAL A 793 -36.12 -7.88 27.33
CA VAL A 793 -34.67 -7.76 27.43
C VAL A 793 -34.30 -6.29 27.46
N LEU A 794 -33.99 -5.80 28.65
CA LEU A 794 -33.66 -4.41 29.00
C LEU A 794 -32.64 -4.44 30.17
N PRO A 795 -31.33 -4.57 29.89
CA PRO A 795 -30.32 -4.63 30.94
C PRO A 795 -30.34 -3.35 31.79
N ARG A 796 -30.45 -3.50 33.11
CA ARG A 796 -30.72 -2.36 34.03
C ARG A 796 -29.56 -1.38 34.15
N SER A 797 -28.34 -1.91 34.14
CA SER A 797 -27.08 -1.16 34.28
C SER A 797 -26.09 -1.48 33.17
N GLY A 798 -26.56 -2.18 32.13
CA GLY A 798 -25.76 -2.68 31.02
C GLY A 798 -26.24 -2.13 29.69
N GLN A 799 -25.58 -2.57 28.61
CA GLN A 799 -25.89 -2.16 27.25
C GLN A 799 -26.58 -3.27 26.48
N LEU A 800 -27.70 -2.95 25.84
CA LEU A 800 -28.32 -3.81 24.81
C LEU A 800 -27.82 -3.38 23.43
N VAL A 801 -27.40 -4.33 22.61
CA VAL A 801 -27.01 -4.10 21.21
C VAL A 801 -27.68 -5.14 20.33
N TRP A 802 -28.28 -4.69 19.24
CA TRP A 802 -28.90 -5.54 18.23
C TRP A 802 -27.96 -5.75 17.05
N TYR A 803 -27.82 -6.99 16.61
CA TYR A 803 -27.09 -7.40 15.43
C TYR A 803 -28.09 -8.06 14.48
N MET A 804 -28.42 -7.39 13.38
CA MET A 804 -29.43 -7.87 12.43
C MET A 804 -28.87 -7.90 11.01
N ASP A 805 -29.00 -9.02 10.30
CA ASP A 805 -28.61 -9.01 8.90
C ASP A 805 -29.64 -8.25 8.05
N TYR A 806 -29.25 -7.84 6.84
CA TYR A 806 -30.16 -7.13 5.96
C TYR A 806 -31.42 -7.93 5.61
N GLU A 807 -31.37 -9.26 5.62
CA GLU A 807 -32.56 -10.09 5.37
C GLU A 807 -33.54 -10.10 6.55
N ALA A 808 -33.06 -10.05 7.79
CA ALA A 808 -33.91 -9.94 8.97
C ALA A 808 -34.45 -8.52 9.16
N PHE A 809 -33.65 -7.51 8.79
CA PHE A 809 -34.00 -6.10 9.04
C PHE A 809 -34.76 -5.44 7.88
N LEU A 810 -34.30 -5.60 6.64
CA LEU A 810 -34.84 -4.93 5.43
C LEU A 810 -35.64 -5.92 4.56
N GLY A 811 -35.18 -7.17 4.48
CA GLY A 811 -35.86 -8.36 3.97
C GLY A 811 -35.81 -8.67 2.49
#